data_AF-A0A534A1L5-F1
#
_entry.id   AF-A0A534A1L5-F1
#
_cell.length_a   1.000
_cell.length_b   1.000
_cell.length_c   1.000
_cell.angle_alpha   90.00
_cell.angle_beta   90.00
_cell.angle_gamma   90.00
#
_symmetry.space_group_name_H-M   'P 1'
#
loop_
_entity.id
_entity.type
_entity.pdbx_description
1 polymer ?
#
loop_
_entity_poly.entity_id
_entity_poly.type
_entity_poly.pdbx_seq_one_letter_code
_entity_poly.pdbx_strand_id
1 'polypeptide(L)'
;MRGRAPRTRWRIWNSLDVALARGFDALGGEQAETVATYWARTDLVIDTGDVQGVRDEQALRFNLFHLFQSANRDSYGGIAAKGLTGEGYEGHVFWDSETFVLPVYAFIAPELMKPSLVWRHHTLDRARMHAREMNHAYGALYPWRTIAGDECSTHYPSGSAQYHINAAVAFALRLYVDASGDRAFLHEAGAEILFETARIWLQVGHFSARRNGAFCIHDVTGPDEYTALIDNNYYTNRMAQEHLRYAAAVARELAAQEPAVYAALSRKIALSESEIADWSRAAEAAYLPYDDRLQIVAQDDTFLDKPMWNFAGTPPEKYPLLMHHHPLTLYRYQVCKQADALLALVLAGDNLDRAARRRCFDYYEAITVHDSTLSASTFAILAADVGYADKAQRYFHETLRVDLDDLHKNTSHGVHMAAMAGSWLALSWGFGGLRVNAGKIGFDPILPGGWRGYRFGIVWQGRRIGVAVDAQAAQYTLFDGAPLEIAHAGERFWLNASAPSLRPLGDHLAVPAKSKFPGTFEALIFDLDGVLADTAHLHHAAWKRLALELGLPWDDGIGERLKGVDRAASLEIVLGAAANKYTKTQKQELADRKNGYYRAAIETISSQDLLPGALAALQAARAAGLKIALASASRSASELVERIGVAEYFDHVVDSATIAQAKPDPEIFLRAAAALGVNPAACLGIEDARAGVTAIKSAGMAALGIGDAQVLCEADAVLSDLIQFDLKNFVAQPQLQDPNRLEPANENDTHARDKSKTVVATPL
;
A
#
# COMPACT_ATOMS: atom_id res chain seq x y z
N MET A 1 -46.28 21.83 -23.21
CA MET A 1 -46.14 20.50 -22.57
C MET A 1 -47.14 19.42 -23.03
N ARG A 2 -47.99 19.60 -24.08
CA ARG A 2 -48.99 18.58 -24.51
C ARG A 2 -48.63 17.78 -25.79
N GLY A 3 -47.35 17.42 -25.98
CA GLY A 3 -46.89 16.69 -27.18
C GLY A 3 -46.03 15.43 -26.96
N ARG A 4 -45.58 15.16 -25.72
CA ARG A 4 -44.67 14.02 -25.43
C ARG A 4 -45.38 12.72 -24.97
N ALA A 5 -46.58 12.80 -24.40
CA ALA A 5 -47.28 11.66 -23.79
C ALA A 5 -47.61 10.47 -24.75
N PRO A 6 -48.01 10.69 -26.02
CA PRO A 6 -48.35 9.57 -26.92
C PRO A 6 -47.13 8.72 -27.30
N ARG A 7 -45.95 9.35 -27.44
CA ARG A 7 -44.71 8.67 -27.84
C ARG A 7 -44.13 7.79 -26.74
N THR A 8 -44.17 8.24 -25.48
CA THR A 8 -43.68 7.43 -24.34
C THR A 8 -44.57 6.22 -24.10
N ARG A 9 -45.91 6.40 -24.13
CA ARG A 9 -46.85 5.28 -23.98
C ARG A 9 -46.67 4.25 -25.08
N TRP A 10 -46.52 4.67 -26.34
CA TRP A 10 -46.24 3.77 -27.45
C TRP A 10 -44.93 3.00 -27.27
N ARG A 11 -43.83 3.65 -26.83
CA ARG A 11 -42.55 2.98 -26.55
C ARG A 11 -42.67 1.91 -25.46
N ILE A 12 -43.46 2.16 -24.42
CA ILE A 12 -43.71 1.17 -23.36
C ILE A 12 -44.41 -0.06 -23.93
N TRP A 13 -45.52 0.13 -24.64
CA TRP A 13 -46.26 -0.99 -25.24
C TRP A 13 -45.42 -1.74 -26.26
N ASN A 14 -44.69 -1.04 -27.13
CA ASN A 14 -43.80 -1.69 -28.09
C ASN A 14 -42.68 -2.51 -27.40
N SER A 15 -42.09 -1.99 -26.32
CA SER A 15 -41.05 -2.74 -25.57
C SER A 15 -41.63 -3.98 -24.89
N LEU A 16 -42.85 -3.86 -24.35
CA LEU A 16 -43.57 -4.99 -23.76
C LEU A 16 -43.95 -6.04 -24.82
N ASP A 17 -44.49 -5.62 -25.97
CA ASP A 17 -44.87 -6.51 -27.06
C ASP A 17 -43.66 -7.27 -27.60
N VAL A 18 -42.51 -6.59 -27.77
CA VAL A 18 -41.24 -7.23 -28.15
C VAL A 18 -40.80 -8.24 -27.09
N ALA A 19 -40.85 -7.89 -25.80
CA ALA A 19 -40.46 -8.80 -24.72
C ALA A 19 -41.36 -10.03 -24.64
N LEU A 20 -42.69 -9.84 -24.77
CA LEU A 20 -43.68 -10.92 -24.80
C LEU A 20 -43.49 -11.84 -26.01
N ALA A 21 -43.21 -11.27 -27.18
CA ALA A 21 -42.95 -12.04 -28.40
C ALA A 21 -41.66 -12.88 -28.30
N ARG A 22 -40.63 -12.38 -27.59
CA ARG A 22 -39.38 -13.12 -27.35
C ARG A 22 -39.53 -14.22 -26.29
N GLY A 23 -40.30 -13.97 -25.24
CA GLY A 23 -40.48 -14.90 -24.13
C GLY A 23 -39.30 -14.95 -23.15
N PHE A 24 -39.53 -15.55 -21.97
CA PHE A 24 -38.56 -15.58 -20.88
C PHE A 24 -37.27 -16.32 -21.26
N ASP A 25 -37.37 -17.51 -21.88
CA ASP A 25 -36.20 -18.34 -22.17
C ASP A 25 -35.21 -17.68 -23.13
N ALA A 26 -35.70 -16.97 -24.15
CA ALA A 26 -34.85 -16.25 -25.10
C ALA A 26 -34.15 -15.04 -24.45
N LEU A 27 -34.84 -14.33 -23.55
CA LEU A 27 -34.27 -13.20 -22.81
C LEU A 27 -33.26 -13.69 -21.75
N GLY A 28 -33.58 -14.77 -21.04
CA GLY A 28 -32.69 -15.43 -20.09
C GLY A 28 -31.44 -15.98 -20.77
N GLY A 29 -31.57 -16.55 -21.98
CA GLY A 29 -30.44 -17.00 -22.80
C GLY A 29 -29.49 -15.85 -23.19
N GLU A 30 -30.02 -14.73 -23.67
CA GLU A 30 -29.21 -13.54 -23.99
C GLU A 30 -28.50 -12.97 -22.76
N GLN A 31 -29.19 -12.90 -21.62
CA GLN A 31 -28.57 -12.48 -20.37
C GLN A 31 -27.44 -13.43 -19.97
N ALA A 32 -27.67 -14.74 -20.05
CA ALA A 32 -26.68 -15.75 -19.70
C ALA A 32 -25.43 -15.65 -20.60
N GLU A 33 -25.60 -15.44 -21.91
CA GLU A 33 -24.49 -15.26 -22.86
C GLU A 33 -23.68 -13.99 -22.56
N THR A 34 -24.38 -12.89 -22.24
CA THR A 34 -23.73 -11.62 -21.86
C THR A 34 -22.89 -11.79 -20.59
N VAL A 35 -23.45 -12.43 -19.57
CA VAL A 35 -22.76 -12.68 -18.29
C VAL A 35 -21.63 -13.69 -18.46
N ALA A 36 -21.80 -14.73 -19.29
CA ALA A 36 -20.76 -15.70 -19.60
C ALA A 36 -19.56 -15.03 -20.30
N THR A 37 -19.82 -14.11 -21.23
CA THR A 37 -18.78 -13.33 -21.91
C THR A 37 -18.00 -12.47 -20.91
N TYR A 38 -18.68 -11.82 -19.97
CA TYR A 38 -18.05 -11.05 -18.91
C TYR A 38 -17.12 -11.94 -18.06
N TRP A 39 -17.61 -13.10 -17.58
CA TRP A 39 -16.79 -14.02 -16.78
C TRP A 39 -15.63 -14.65 -17.53
N ALA A 40 -15.80 -14.94 -18.83
CA ALA A 40 -14.73 -15.45 -19.67
C ALA A 40 -13.60 -14.44 -19.91
N ARG A 41 -13.87 -13.13 -19.76
CA ARG A 41 -12.85 -12.07 -19.81
C ARG A 41 -12.16 -11.87 -18.47
N THR A 42 -12.91 -11.92 -17.37
CA THR A 42 -12.37 -11.78 -16.02
C THR A 42 -11.43 -12.93 -15.63
N ASP A 43 -11.72 -14.14 -16.12
CA ASP A 43 -10.81 -15.29 -16.08
C ASP A 43 -10.21 -15.56 -14.67
N LEU A 44 -11.06 -15.51 -13.64
CA LEU A 44 -10.64 -15.35 -12.25
C LEU A 44 -10.45 -16.67 -11.50
N VAL A 45 -9.29 -16.83 -10.85
CA VAL A 45 -9.00 -17.88 -9.85
C VAL A 45 -8.22 -17.31 -8.66
N ILE A 46 -8.56 -17.75 -7.44
CA ILE A 46 -7.72 -17.59 -6.23
C ILE A 46 -7.51 -18.96 -5.60
N ASP A 47 -6.27 -19.44 -5.56
CA ASP A 47 -5.91 -20.74 -5.00
C ASP A 47 -5.03 -20.58 -3.76
N THR A 48 -5.59 -20.84 -2.58
CA THR A 48 -4.89 -20.93 -1.29
C THR A 48 -4.57 -22.37 -0.90
N GLY A 49 -5.02 -23.36 -1.68
CA GLY A 49 -4.95 -24.77 -1.34
C GLY A 49 -5.98 -25.25 -0.32
N ASP A 50 -6.90 -24.39 0.12
CA ASP A 50 -7.95 -24.70 1.10
C ASP A 50 -9.28 -23.99 0.79
N VAL A 51 -10.25 -24.08 1.71
CA VAL A 51 -11.59 -23.50 1.52
C VAL A 51 -11.59 -21.96 1.50
N GLN A 52 -10.53 -21.32 2.00
CA GLN A 52 -10.46 -19.87 2.05
C GLN A 52 -10.37 -19.26 0.66
N GLY A 53 -9.56 -19.84 -0.23
CA GLY A 53 -9.44 -19.39 -1.63
C GLY A 53 -10.77 -19.45 -2.38
N VAL A 54 -11.58 -20.49 -2.14
CA VAL A 54 -12.94 -20.60 -2.71
C VAL A 54 -13.85 -19.47 -2.22
N ARG A 55 -13.74 -19.10 -0.93
CA ARG A 55 -14.52 -17.99 -0.33
C ARG A 55 -14.07 -16.63 -0.85
N ASP A 56 -12.77 -16.43 -1.00
CA ASP A 56 -12.22 -15.17 -1.51
C ASP A 56 -12.57 -14.98 -2.99
N GLU A 57 -12.45 -16.05 -3.79
CA GLU A 57 -12.89 -16.06 -5.19
C GLU A 57 -14.39 -15.79 -5.31
N GLN A 58 -15.22 -16.40 -4.45
CA GLN A 58 -16.66 -16.12 -4.39
C GLN A 58 -16.93 -14.65 -4.05
N ALA A 59 -16.25 -14.10 -3.05
CA ALA A 59 -16.42 -12.71 -2.64
C ALA A 59 -16.04 -11.74 -3.78
N LEU A 60 -14.94 -12.03 -4.49
CA LEU A 60 -14.52 -11.20 -5.61
C LEU A 60 -15.49 -11.30 -6.78
N ARG A 61 -16.04 -12.49 -7.04
CA ARG A 61 -17.11 -12.66 -8.03
C ARG A 61 -18.39 -11.92 -7.63
N PHE A 62 -18.76 -11.93 -6.35
CA PHE A 62 -19.89 -11.14 -5.85
C PHE A 62 -19.69 -9.65 -6.11
N ASN A 63 -18.51 -9.12 -5.79
CA ASN A 63 -18.16 -7.72 -6.02
C ASN A 63 -18.23 -7.37 -7.51
N LEU A 64 -17.56 -8.14 -8.39
CA LEU A 64 -17.57 -7.91 -9.83
C LEU A 64 -18.96 -8.06 -10.48
N PHE A 65 -19.81 -8.93 -9.93
CA PHE A 65 -21.19 -9.07 -10.39
C PHE A 65 -22.01 -7.81 -10.08
N HIS A 66 -21.88 -7.25 -8.88
CA HIS A 66 -22.55 -5.99 -8.51
C HIS A 66 -22.07 -4.79 -9.33
N LEU A 67 -20.78 -4.74 -9.69
CA LEU A 67 -20.28 -3.76 -10.65
C LEU A 67 -20.98 -3.95 -12.00
N PHE A 68 -20.95 -5.16 -12.56
CA PHE A 68 -21.60 -5.45 -13.85
C PHE A 68 -23.09 -5.06 -13.89
N GLN A 69 -23.83 -5.28 -12.79
CA GLN A 69 -25.22 -4.87 -12.65
C GLN A 69 -25.41 -3.35 -12.55
N SER A 70 -24.43 -2.64 -11.98
CA SER A 70 -24.47 -1.18 -11.78
C SER A 70 -23.90 -0.39 -12.96
N ALA A 71 -23.32 -1.07 -13.96
CA ALA A 71 -22.78 -0.44 -15.16
C ALA A 71 -23.87 0.26 -15.98
N ASN A 72 -23.63 1.51 -16.36
CA ASN A 72 -24.51 2.24 -17.26
C ASN A 72 -24.52 1.59 -18.67
N ARG A 73 -25.71 1.46 -19.27
CA ARG A 73 -25.93 0.91 -20.63
C ARG A 73 -26.51 1.92 -21.63
N ASP A 74 -26.98 3.08 -21.20
CA ASP A 74 -27.75 4.01 -22.04
C ASP A 74 -27.16 5.42 -22.16
N SER A 75 -26.04 5.70 -21.50
CA SER A 75 -25.32 6.99 -21.52
C SER A 75 -26.09 8.17 -20.91
N TYR A 76 -27.10 7.92 -20.08
CA TYR A 76 -27.87 8.97 -19.39
C TYR A 76 -27.55 9.14 -17.90
N GLY A 77 -26.65 8.33 -17.32
CA GLY A 77 -26.21 8.44 -15.93
C GLY A 77 -24.75 8.03 -15.71
N GLY A 78 -24.22 8.30 -14.53
CA GLY A 78 -22.96 7.70 -14.08
C GLY A 78 -23.21 6.48 -13.19
N ILE A 79 -22.15 5.99 -12.55
CA ILE A 79 -22.24 4.89 -11.59
C ILE A 79 -22.36 5.49 -10.20
N ALA A 80 -23.51 5.30 -9.56
CA ALA A 80 -23.74 5.80 -8.21
C ALA A 80 -22.84 5.09 -7.19
N ALA A 81 -22.47 5.77 -6.10
CA ALA A 81 -21.58 5.23 -5.07
C ALA A 81 -22.09 3.91 -4.44
N LYS A 82 -23.42 3.72 -4.41
CA LYS A 82 -24.09 2.49 -3.94
C LYS A 82 -24.77 1.69 -5.05
N GLY A 83 -24.43 1.95 -6.32
CA GLY A 83 -25.17 1.43 -7.46
C GLY A 83 -26.66 1.74 -7.35
N LEU A 84 -27.51 0.79 -7.76
CA LEU A 84 -28.98 0.86 -7.58
C LEU A 84 -29.45 -0.14 -6.52
N THR A 85 -28.74 -0.21 -5.39
CA THR A 85 -28.91 -1.27 -4.38
C THR A 85 -29.45 -0.80 -3.03
N GLY A 86 -29.64 0.51 -2.86
CA GLY A 86 -30.19 1.10 -1.64
C GLY A 86 -30.25 2.63 -1.73
N GLU A 87 -30.73 3.28 -0.66
CA GLU A 87 -30.89 4.74 -0.59
C GLU A 87 -29.63 5.47 -0.11
N GLY A 88 -28.59 4.74 0.30
CA GLY A 88 -27.31 5.32 0.69
C GLY A 88 -26.72 6.17 -0.43
N TYR A 89 -26.32 7.39 -0.09
CA TYR A 89 -25.89 8.43 -1.03
C TYR A 89 -26.93 8.81 -2.10
N GLU A 90 -28.18 8.35 -1.99
CA GLU A 90 -29.35 8.77 -2.79
C GLU A 90 -29.15 8.62 -4.31
N GLY A 91 -28.37 7.61 -4.74
CA GLY A 91 -28.09 7.38 -6.15
C GLY A 91 -27.14 8.40 -6.80
N HIS A 92 -26.43 9.21 -6.01
CA HIS A 92 -25.48 10.18 -6.54
C HIS A 92 -24.18 9.52 -7.01
N VAL A 93 -23.65 10.08 -8.09
CA VAL A 93 -22.35 9.79 -8.68
C VAL A 93 -21.32 10.73 -8.07
N PHE A 94 -20.18 10.16 -7.72
CA PHE A 94 -18.99 10.83 -7.18
C PHE A 94 -17.77 10.42 -8.01
N TRP A 95 -16.59 10.92 -7.65
CA TRP A 95 -15.29 10.50 -8.20
C TRP A 95 -14.99 9.00 -8.03
N ASP A 96 -15.69 8.30 -7.14
CA ASP A 96 -15.69 6.84 -6.96
C ASP A 96 -15.81 6.10 -8.29
N SER A 97 -16.71 6.60 -9.16
CA SER A 97 -16.95 6.06 -10.49
C SER A 97 -15.66 6.09 -11.30
N GLU A 98 -15.09 7.27 -11.53
CA GLU A 98 -13.93 7.44 -12.40
C GLU A 98 -12.63 6.89 -11.82
N THR A 99 -12.45 6.92 -10.51
CA THR A 99 -11.17 6.56 -9.86
C THR A 99 -11.08 5.08 -9.52
N PHE A 100 -12.20 4.43 -9.20
CA PHE A 100 -12.21 3.03 -8.74
C PHE A 100 -12.98 2.12 -9.70
N VAL A 101 -14.22 2.47 -10.05
CA VAL A 101 -15.08 1.56 -10.82
C VAL A 101 -14.71 1.47 -12.29
N LEU A 102 -14.58 2.61 -12.98
CA LEU A 102 -14.29 2.63 -14.41
C LEU A 102 -12.93 1.98 -14.76
N PRO A 103 -11.87 2.06 -13.94
CA PRO A 103 -10.66 1.28 -14.15
C PRO A 103 -10.89 -0.23 -14.26
N VAL A 104 -11.81 -0.81 -13.48
CA VAL A 104 -12.18 -2.23 -13.61
C VAL A 104 -12.74 -2.51 -15.00
N TYR A 105 -13.64 -1.64 -15.49
CA TYR A 105 -14.22 -1.80 -16.83
C TYR A 105 -13.20 -1.56 -17.93
N ALA A 106 -12.27 -0.61 -17.76
CA ALA A 106 -11.19 -0.38 -18.71
C ALA A 106 -10.43 -1.68 -19.03
N PHE A 107 -10.29 -2.57 -18.05
CA PHE A 107 -9.56 -3.83 -18.24
C PHE A 107 -10.45 -5.05 -18.43
N ILE A 108 -11.72 -5.09 -18.03
CA ILE A 108 -12.56 -6.30 -18.20
C ILE A 108 -13.54 -6.14 -19.37
N ALA A 109 -14.12 -4.95 -19.51
CA ALA A 109 -15.19 -4.66 -20.46
C ALA A 109 -15.22 -3.17 -20.82
N PRO A 110 -14.29 -2.68 -21.66
CA PRO A 110 -14.19 -1.26 -22.00
C PRO A 110 -15.50 -0.66 -22.55
N GLU A 111 -16.33 -1.48 -23.19
CA GLU A 111 -17.65 -1.09 -23.67
C GLU A 111 -18.62 -0.66 -22.56
N LEU A 112 -18.42 -1.11 -21.32
CA LEU A 112 -19.20 -0.69 -20.15
C LEU A 112 -18.70 0.62 -19.54
N MET A 113 -17.48 1.05 -19.88
CA MET A 113 -16.90 2.31 -19.44
C MET A 113 -17.37 3.48 -20.30
N LYS A 114 -17.47 3.28 -21.62
CA LYS A 114 -17.81 4.34 -22.59
C LYS A 114 -19.11 5.10 -22.25
N PRO A 115 -20.23 4.46 -21.88
CA PRO A 115 -21.47 5.17 -21.57
C PRO A 115 -21.34 6.20 -20.44
N SER A 116 -20.53 5.91 -19.42
CA SER A 116 -20.27 6.86 -18.31
C SER A 116 -19.48 8.08 -18.78
N LEU A 117 -18.48 7.90 -19.66
CA LEU A 117 -17.73 9.02 -20.25
C LEU A 117 -18.58 9.84 -21.23
N VAL A 118 -19.45 9.20 -21.99
CA VAL A 118 -20.44 9.87 -22.85
C VAL A 118 -21.42 10.69 -21.98
N TRP A 119 -21.86 10.16 -20.84
CA TRP A 119 -22.68 10.92 -19.90
C TRP A 119 -21.96 12.14 -19.32
N ARG A 120 -20.66 12.02 -19.00
CA ARG A 120 -19.83 13.19 -18.64
C ARG A 120 -19.83 14.23 -19.76
N HIS A 121 -19.67 13.82 -21.03
CA HIS A 121 -19.78 14.72 -22.18
C HIS A 121 -21.18 15.38 -22.29
N HIS A 122 -22.25 14.60 -22.14
CA HIS A 122 -23.64 15.11 -22.15
C HIS A 122 -23.91 16.14 -21.04
N THR A 123 -23.21 16.04 -19.91
CA THR A 123 -23.34 16.94 -18.76
C THR A 123 -22.27 18.03 -18.73
N LEU A 124 -21.43 18.14 -19.77
CA LEU A 124 -20.35 19.12 -19.82
C LEU A 124 -20.85 20.57 -19.74
N ASP A 125 -22.01 20.87 -20.34
CA ASP A 125 -22.63 22.20 -20.21
C ASP A 125 -23.06 22.51 -18.77
N ARG A 126 -23.50 21.51 -18.00
CA ARG A 126 -23.78 21.68 -16.56
C ARG A 126 -22.50 21.90 -15.77
N ALA A 127 -21.43 21.20 -16.10
CA ALA A 127 -20.11 21.44 -15.50
C ALA A 127 -19.55 22.85 -15.84
N ARG A 128 -19.81 23.36 -17.05
CA ARG A 128 -19.51 24.77 -17.41
C ARG A 128 -20.33 25.74 -16.57
N MET A 129 -21.63 25.49 -16.35
CA MET A 129 -22.48 26.30 -15.47
C MET A 129 -21.97 26.28 -14.03
N HIS A 130 -21.64 25.10 -13.50
CA HIS A 130 -21.11 24.95 -12.15
C HIS A 130 -19.77 25.68 -11.97
N ALA A 131 -18.90 25.66 -12.98
CA ALA A 131 -17.68 26.47 -12.96
C ALA A 131 -17.99 27.99 -12.82
N ARG A 132 -19.08 28.49 -13.42
CA ARG A 132 -19.50 29.89 -13.25
C ARG A 132 -20.05 30.16 -11.86
N GLU A 133 -20.79 29.22 -11.27
CA GLU A 133 -21.26 29.31 -9.87
C GLU A 133 -20.08 29.42 -8.90
N MET A 134 -18.99 28.70 -9.20
CA MET A 134 -17.73 28.73 -8.47
C MET A 134 -16.80 29.89 -8.88
N ASN A 135 -17.32 30.88 -9.62
CA ASN A 135 -16.63 32.11 -10.03
C ASN A 135 -15.39 31.91 -10.94
N HIS A 136 -15.34 30.81 -11.70
CA HIS A 136 -14.41 30.68 -12.83
C HIS A 136 -14.98 31.41 -14.04
N ALA A 137 -14.15 31.99 -14.90
CA ALA A 137 -14.60 32.73 -16.08
C ALA A 137 -14.87 31.84 -17.30
N TYR A 138 -14.12 30.75 -17.44
CA TYR A 138 -14.21 29.77 -18.54
C TYR A 138 -13.88 28.35 -18.04
N GLY A 139 -13.98 27.34 -18.91
CA GLY A 139 -13.77 25.93 -18.54
C GLY A 139 -14.98 25.26 -17.89
N ALA A 140 -14.82 23.98 -17.53
CA ALA A 140 -15.84 23.13 -16.93
C ALA A 140 -15.33 22.51 -15.63
N LEU A 141 -16.13 22.61 -14.56
CA LEU A 141 -15.87 21.98 -13.27
C LEU A 141 -17.00 20.98 -13.03
N TYR A 142 -16.68 19.69 -13.04
CA TYR A 142 -17.70 18.70 -12.69
C TYR A 142 -18.09 18.85 -11.22
N PRO A 143 -19.39 18.68 -10.89
CA PRO A 143 -19.85 18.67 -9.51
C PRO A 143 -19.23 17.50 -8.73
N TRP A 144 -19.00 17.72 -7.44
CA TRP A 144 -18.51 16.67 -6.54
C TRP A 144 -19.52 15.53 -6.39
N ARG A 145 -20.79 15.89 -6.21
CA ARG A 145 -21.92 14.98 -6.01
C ARG A 145 -23.02 15.32 -6.98
N THR A 146 -23.46 14.38 -7.81
CA THR A 146 -24.50 14.67 -8.82
C THR A 146 -25.37 13.48 -9.24
N ILE A 147 -26.56 13.77 -9.76
CA ILE A 147 -27.42 12.81 -10.48
C ILE A 147 -27.49 13.17 -11.97
N ALA A 148 -27.81 14.44 -12.28
CA ALA A 148 -28.10 14.91 -13.64
C ALA A 148 -27.04 15.88 -14.22
N GLY A 149 -25.93 16.08 -13.50
CA GLY A 149 -24.84 16.99 -13.90
C GLY A 149 -24.74 18.29 -13.08
N ASP A 150 -25.77 18.63 -12.29
CA ASP A 150 -25.75 19.78 -11.37
C ASP A 150 -25.14 19.37 -10.00
N GLU A 151 -24.50 20.32 -9.30
CA GLU A 151 -23.94 20.09 -7.96
C GLU A 151 -25.05 19.88 -6.92
N CYS A 152 -24.89 18.86 -6.07
CA CYS A 152 -25.83 18.46 -5.03
C CYS A 152 -25.20 18.47 -3.62
N SER A 153 -23.94 18.88 -3.50
CA SER A 153 -23.24 18.97 -2.22
C SER A 153 -23.70 20.20 -1.44
N THR A 154 -24.21 20.00 -0.22
CA THR A 154 -24.63 21.09 0.67
C THR A 154 -23.48 21.61 1.54
N HIS A 155 -22.43 20.81 1.72
CA HIS A 155 -21.24 21.18 2.48
C HIS A 155 -20.06 21.38 1.52
N TYR A 156 -19.82 22.64 1.12
CA TYR A 156 -18.80 22.96 0.10
C TYR A 156 -17.35 22.58 0.50
N PRO A 157 -16.89 22.64 1.77
CA PRO A 157 -15.50 22.33 2.11
C PRO A 157 -15.09 20.89 1.81
N SER A 158 -15.96 19.91 2.03
CA SER A 158 -15.77 18.52 1.58
C SER A 158 -16.68 18.19 0.39
N GLY A 159 -17.04 19.20 -0.39
CA GLY A 159 -17.89 19.12 -1.57
C GLY A 159 -17.20 19.80 -2.74
N SER A 160 -17.75 20.93 -3.20
CA SER A 160 -17.26 21.68 -4.36
C SER A 160 -15.82 22.22 -4.24
N ALA A 161 -15.20 22.21 -3.06
CA ALA A 161 -13.76 22.47 -2.90
C ALA A 161 -12.86 21.29 -3.32
N GLN A 162 -13.44 20.11 -3.59
CA GLN A 162 -12.74 18.93 -4.09
C GLN A 162 -12.58 18.98 -5.62
N TYR A 163 -11.77 19.93 -6.10
CA TYR A 163 -11.48 20.13 -7.53
C TYR A 163 -10.89 18.90 -8.23
N HIS A 164 -10.34 17.96 -7.45
CA HIS A 164 -9.70 16.75 -7.96
C HIS A 164 -10.65 15.83 -8.75
N ILE A 165 -11.97 15.99 -8.65
CA ILE A 165 -12.95 15.33 -9.53
C ILE A 165 -12.64 15.53 -11.03
N ASN A 166 -12.17 16.72 -11.42
CA ASN A 166 -11.79 16.99 -12.82
C ASN A 166 -10.60 16.11 -13.25
N ALA A 167 -9.62 15.92 -12.37
CA ALA A 167 -8.48 15.06 -12.66
C ALA A 167 -8.87 13.57 -12.64
N ALA A 168 -9.81 13.16 -11.79
CA ALA A 168 -10.37 11.80 -11.82
C ALA A 168 -11.05 11.49 -13.18
N VAL A 169 -11.86 12.42 -13.69
CA VAL A 169 -12.49 12.28 -15.03
C VAL A 169 -11.43 12.22 -16.13
N ALA A 170 -10.42 13.08 -16.08
CA ALA A 170 -9.32 13.06 -17.05
C ALA A 170 -8.50 11.76 -17.00
N PHE A 171 -8.24 11.23 -15.80
CA PHE A 171 -7.58 9.96 -15.58
C PHE A 171 -8.37 8.79 -16.19
N ALA A 172 -9.68 8.70 -15.89
CA ALA A 172 -10.54 7.67 -16.46
C ALA A 172 -10.61 7.78 -18.00
N LEU A 173 -10.70 8.99 -18.55
CA LEU A 173 -10.71 9.20 -19.98
C LEU A 173 -9.41 8.72 -20.64
N ARG A 174 -8.25 9.05 -20.06
CA ARG A 174 -6.95 8.57 -20.54
C ARG A 174 -6.88 7.05 -20.51
N LEU A 175 -7.24 6.44 -19.37
CA LEU A 175 -7.22 5.00 -19.19
C LEU A 175 -8.15 4.29 -20.19
N TYR A 176 -9.34 4.84 -20.44
CA TYR A 176 -10.25 4.32 -21.46
C TYR A 176 -9.63 4.32 -22.85
N VAL A 177 -9.03 5.43 -23.27
CA VAL A 177 -8.42 5.54 -24.61
C VAL A 177 -7.23 4.59 -24.74
N ASP A 178 -6.38 4.52 -23.72
CA ASP A 178 -5.21 3.62 -23.72
C ASP A 178 -5.65 2.15 -23.76
N ALA A 179 -6.65 1.76 -22.98
CA ALA A 179 -7.13 0.39 -22.86
C ALA A 179 -8.03 -0.07 -24.01
N SER A 180 -8.84 0.81 -24.61
CA SER A 180 -9.74 0.46 -25.72
C SER A 180 -9.11 0.69 -27.10
N GLY A 181 -8.20 1.66 -27.21
CA GLY A 181 -7.73 2.19 -28.49
C GLY A 181 -8.76 3.09 -29.20
N ASP A 182 -9.86 3.49 -28.55
CA ASP A 182 -10.94 4.28 -29.16
C ASP A 182 -10.55 5.77 -29.33
N ARG A 183 -9.71 6.03 -30.33
CA ARG A 183 -9.32 7.39 -30.74
C ARG A 183 -10.49 8.19 -31.31
N ALA A 184 -11.47 7.52 -31.92
CA ALA A 184 -12.67 8.17 -32.43
C ALA A 184 -13.45 8.87 -31.30
N PHE A 185 -13.68 8.19 -30.18
CA PHE A 185 -14.29 8.79 -29.01
C PHE A 185 -13.48 9.96 -28.44
N LEU A 186 -12.15 9.84 -28.37
CA LEU A 186 -11.28 10.93 -27.95
C LEU A 186 -11.49 12.17 -28.83
N HIS A 187 -11.57 11.99 -30.15
CA HIS A 187 -11.72 13.08 -31.12
C HIS A 187 -13.12 13.73 -31.07
N GLU A 188 -14.16 12.91 -30.92
CA GLU A 188 -15.56 13.35 -30.99
C GLU A 188 -16.05 14.01 -29.70
N ALA A 189 -15.59 13.54 -28.53
CA ALA A 189 -16.11 13.96 -27.23
C ALA A 189 -15.01 14.13 -26.17
N GLY A 190 -14.03 13.22 -26.14
CA GLY A 190 -13.06 13.15 -25.06
C GLY A 190 -12.16 14.39 -24.95
N ALA A 191 -11.66 14.90 -26.07
CA ALA A 191 -10.79 16.07 -26.11
C ALA A 191 -11.51 17.34 -25.60
N GLU A 192 -12.82 17.48 -25.89
CA GLU A 192 -13.62 18.59 -25.38
C GLU A 192 -13.72 18.56 -23.85
N ILE A 193 -14.02 17.39 -23.27
CA ILE A 193 -14.02 17.20 -21.80
C ILE A 193 -12.64 17.56 -21.24
N LEU A 194 -11.58 17.01 -21.82
CA LEU A 194 -10.22 17.12 -21.34
C LEU A 194 -9.75 18.59 -21.31
N PHE A 195 -9.98 19.34 -22.38
CA PHE A 195 -9.55 20.73 -22.51
C PHE A 195 -10.37 21.67 -21.63
N GLU A 196 -11.69 21.49 -21.58
CA GLU A 196 -12.56 22.35 -20.76
C GLU A 196 -12.30 22.16 -19.27
N THR A 197 -12.02 20.94 -18.83
CA THR A 197 -11.68 20.67 -17.44
C THR A 197 -10.26 21.12 -17.09
N ALA A 198 -9.30 21.04 -18.03
CA ALA A 198 -7.93 21.53 -17.84
C ALA A 198 -7.85 23.05 -17.60
N ARG A 199 -8.76 23.82 -18.21
CA ARG A 199 -8.88 25.28 -18.03
C ARG A 199 -9.13 25.71 -16.58
N ILE A 200 -9.72 24.84 -15.76
CA ILE A 200 -10.00 25.16 -14.36
C ILE A 200 -8.70 25.26 -13.56
N TRP A 201 -7.72 24.40 -13.83
CA TRP A 201 -6.46 24.38 -13.07
C TRP A 201 -5.74 25.72 -13.09
N LEU A 202 -5.67 26.38 -14.26
CA LEU A 202 -5.04 27.70 -14.39
C LEU A 202 -5.81 28.86 -13.72
N GLN A 203 -7.07 28.64 -13.33
CA GLN A 203 -7.89 29.64 -12.66
C GLN A 203 -7.90 29.44 -11.13
N VAL A 204 -7.82 28.19 -10.66
CA VAL A 204 -7.67 27.86 -9.23
C VAL A 204 -6.21 27.92 -8.76
N GLY A 205 -5.26 27.69 -9.67
CA GLY A 205 -3.83 27.73 -9.39
C GLY A 205 -3.15 29.02 -9.84
N HIS A 206 -1.95 29.26 -9.35
CA HIS A 206 -1.13 30.42 -9.70
C HIS A 206 0.37 30.11 -9.61
N PHE A 207 1.20 30.89 -10.32
CA PHE A 207 2.66 30.81 -10.19
C PHE A 207 3.11 31.63 -8.98
N SER A 208 3.64 30.97 -7.96
CA SER A 208 4.03 31.60 -6.69
C SER A 208 5.48 32.08 -6.74
N ALA A 209 5.68 33.40 -6.71
CA ALA A 209 7.02 33.98 -6.58
C ALA A 209 7.72 33.57 -5.27
N ARG A 210 6.95 33.28 -4.21
CA ARG A 210 7.50 32.80 -2.92
C ARG A 210 8.01 31.36 -3.00
N ARG A 211 7.52 30.56 -3.94
CA ARG A 211 7.97 29.19 -4.20
C ARG A 211 8.78 29.11 -5.50
N ASN A 212 9.62 30.12 -5.75
CA ASN A 212 10.53 30.19 -6.91
C ASN A 212 9.82 30.02 -8.26
N GLY A 213 8.60 30.52 -8.38
CA GLY A 213 7.80 30.43 -9.61
C GLY A 213 7.08 29.09 -9.79
N ALA A 214 7.02 28.23 -8.77
CA ALA A 214 6.23 27.00 -8.86
C ALA A 214 4.73 27.29 -9.00
N PHE A 215 4.03 26.45 -9.76
CA PHE A 215 2.59 26.49 -9.92
C PHE A 215 1.91 25.81 -8.73
N CYS A 216 1.15 26.58 -7.97
CA CYS A 216 0.56 26.20 -6.70
C CYS A 216 -0.97 26.24 -6.80
N ILE A 217 -1.65 25.30 -6.14
CA ILE A 217 -3.11 25.24 -6.07
C ILE A 217 -3.48 25.36 -4.59
N HIS A 218 -4.26 26.38 -4.25
CA HIS A 218 -4.53 26.79 -2.87
C HIS A 218 -6.02 26.63 -2.54
N ASP A 219 -6.33 26.56 -1.25
CA ASP A 219 -7.71 26.48 -0.71
C ASP A 219 -8.55 25.34 -1.33
N VAL A 220 -7.95 24.16 -1.53
CA VAL A 220 -8.62 22.96 -2.06
C VAL A 220 -8.79 21.88 -0.99
N THR A 221 -9.61 20.88 -1.28
CA THR A 221 -9.75 19.70 -0.43
C THR A 221 -9.35 18.46 -1.22
N GLY A 222 -8.42 17.66 -0.68
CA GLY A 222 -8.01 16.39 -1.27
C GLY A 222 -8.96 15.24 -0.91
N PRO A 223 -8.63 13.99 -1.31
CA PRO A 223 -9.36 12.79 -0.90
C PRO A 223 -9.54 12.62 0.62
N ASP A 224 -8.58 13.07 1.43
CA ASP A 224 -8.71 13.06 2.88
C ASP A 224 -9.61 14.20 3.36
N GLU A 225 -10.90 13.93 3.49
CA GLU A 225 -11.90 14.88 3.97
C GLU A 225 -11.75 15.25 5.46
N TYR A 226 -10.78 14.68 6.19
CA TYR A 226 -10.38 15.15 7.53
C TYR A 226 -9.35 16.28 7.46
N THR A 227 -9.06 16.76 6.26
CA THR A 227 -8.47 18.06 5.99
C THR A 227 -9.30 18.74 4.90
N ALA A 228 -9.49 20.06 4.97
CA ALA A 228 -10.25 20.78 3.96
C ALA A 228 -9.73 22.21 3.83
N LEU A 229 -9.87 22.77 2.63
CA LEU A 229 -9.42 24.13 2.29
C LEU A 229 -7.94 24.34 2.67
N ILE A 230 -7.10 23.46 2.16
CA ILE A 230 -5.65 23.41 2.36
C ILE A 230 -4.91 23.87 1.10
N ASP A 231 -3.66 24.28 1.30
CA ASP A 231 -2.78 24.65 0.21
C ASP A 231 -1.93 23.46 -0.24
N ASN A 232 -1.84 23.31 -1.56
CA ASN A 232 -0.94 22.39 -2.24
C ASN A 232 -1.12 20.92 -1.82
N ASN A 233 -2.37 20.46 -1.71
CA ASN A 233 -2.65 19.03 -1.53
C ASN A 233 -1.88 18.19 -2.57
N TYR A 234 -1.05 17.25 -2.11
CA TYR A 234 -0.17 16.46 -3.00
C TYR A 234 -0.97 15.70 -4.05
N TYR A 235 -2.07 15.05 -3.67
CA TYR A 235 -2.93 14.34 -4.61
C TYR A 235 -3.47 15.26 -5.70
N THR A 236 -4.08 16.38 -5.29
CA THR A 236 -4.68 17.34 -6.22
C THR A 236 -3.64 17.91 -7.17
N ASN A 237 -2.48 18.34 -6.67
CA ASN A 237 -1.42 18.90 -7.51
C ASN A 237 -0.83 17.87 -8.48
N ARG A 238 -0.57 16.64 -8.02
CA ARG A 238 -0.02 15.57 -8.86
C ARG A 238 -1.01 15.14 -9.95
N MET A 239 -2.28 15.01 -9.61
CA MET A 239 -3.31 14.61 -10.57
C MET A 239 -3.65 15.75 -11.55
N ALA A 240 -3.65 17.00 -11.11
CA ALA A 240 -3.75 18.17 -11.99
C ALA A 240 -2.58 18.26 -12.97
N GLN A 241 -1.36 17.97 -12.50
CA GLN A 241 -0.16 17.90 -13.35
C GLN A 241 -0.33 16.86 -14.47
N GLU A 242 -0.76 15.65 -14.16
CA GLU A 242 -0.98 14.61 -15.17
C GLU A 242 -2.12 14.95 -16.13
N HIS A 243 -3.20 15.56 -15.64
CA HIS A 243 -4.29 16.07 -16.48
C HIS A 243 -3.79 17.13 -17.46
N LEU A 244 -3.07 18.14 -16.99
CA LEU A 244 -2.53 19.22 -17.83
C LEU A 244 -1.54 18.69 -18.88
N ARG A 245 -0.66 17.75 -18.52
CA ARG A 245 0.23 17.07 -19.46
C ARG A 245 -0.55 16.35 -20.55
N TYR A 246 -1.57 15.58 -20.15
CA TYR A 246 -2.37 14.82 -21.09
C TYR A 246 -3.18 15.74 -22.02
N ALA A 247 -3.80 16.81 -21.49
CA ALA A 247 -4.50 17.81 -22.29
C ALA A 247 -3.59 18.45 -23.34
N ALA A 248 -2.38 18.87 -22.94
CA ALA A 248 -1.43 19.45 -23.88
C ALA A 248 -0.93 18.44 -24.92
N ALA A 249 -0.72 17.17 -24.53
CA ALA A 249 -0.32 16.10 -25.45
C ALA A 249 -1.42 15.83 -26.50
N VAL A 250 -2.67 15.67 -26.07
CA VAL A 250 -3.81 15.43 -26.97
C VAL A 250 -4.04 16.59 -27.92
N ALA A 251 -3.93 17.84 -27.44
CA ALA A 251 -4.08 19.02 -28.31
C ALA A 251 -3.01 19.04 -29.43
N ARG A 252 -1.76 18.74 -29.09
CA ARG A 252 -0.66 18.64 -30.08
C ARG A 252 -0.84 17.45 -31.02
N GLU A 253 -1.27 16.30 -30.50
CA GLU A 253 -1.58 15.11 -31.29
C GLU A 253 -2.66 15.41 -32.32
N LEU A 254 -3.79 15.98 -31.89
CA LEU A 254 -4.89 16.37 -32.78
C LEU A 254 -4.46 17.40 -33.81
N ALA A 255 -3.70 18.42 -33.42
CA ALA A 255 -3.21 19.43 -34.36
C ALA A 255 -2.30 18.82 -35.44
N ALA A 256 -1.49 17.82 -35.10
CA ALA A 256 -0.56 17.17 -36.00
C ALA A 256 -1.21 16.10 -36.89
N GLN A 257 -2.10 15.28 -36.33
CA GLN A 257 -2.64 14.09 -36.99
C GLN A 257 -4.04 14.30 -37.56
N GLU A 258 -4.86 15.14 -36.92
CA GLU A 258 -6.27 15.37 -37.27
C GLU A 258 -6.61 16.88 -37.29
N PRO A 259 -5.92 17.69 -38.13
CA PRO A 259 -5.99 19.15 -38.08
C PRO A 259 -7.41 19.71 -38.31
N ALA A 260 -8.26 19.00 -39.07
CA ALA A 260 -9.65 19.38 -39.28
C ALA A 260 -10.49 19.24 -37.99
N VAL A 261 -10.29 18.15 -37.24
CA VAL A 261 -10.93 17.92 -35.94
C VAL A 261 -10.44 18.96 -34.95
N TYR A 262 -9.13 19.17 -34.85
CA TYR A 262 -8.54 20.18 -33.99
C TYR A 262 -9.09 21.58 -34.28
N ALA A 263 -9.16 22.00 -35.55
CA ALA A 263 -9.69 23.30 -35.93
C ALA A 263 -11.19 23.45 -35.62
N ALA A 264 -11.98 22.38 -35.80
CA ALA A 264 -13.40 22.38 -35.46
C ALA A 264 -13.61 22.51 -33.94
N LEU A 265 -12.90 21.71 -33.14
CA LEU A 265 -12.96 21.77 -31.69
C LEU A 265 -12.45 23.11 -31.16
N SER A 266 -11.32 23.59 -31.65
CA SER A 266 -10.74 24.88 -31.24
C SER A 266 -11.70 26.04 -31.52
N ARG A 267 -12.41 26.04 -32.65
CA ARG A 267 -13.47 27.02 -32.90
C ARG A 267 -14.66 26.85 -31.96
N LYS A 268 -15.08 25.62 -31.69
CA LYS A 268 -16.22 25.31 -30.82
C LYS A 268 -16.03 25.83 -29.39
N ILE A 269 -14.85 25.60 -28.81
CA ILE A 269 -14.55 25.98 -27.42
C ILE A 269 -13.67 27.24 -27.30
N ALA A 270 -13.41 27.91 -28.42
CA ALA A 270 -12.48 29.05 -28.52
C ALA A 270 -11.10 28.75 -27.90
N LEU A 271 -10.52 27.59 -28.22
CA LEU A 271 -9.20 27.19 -27.71
C LEU A 271 -8.09 27.98 -28.41
N SER A 272 -7.18 28.56 -27.63
CA SER A 272 -5.99 29.27 -28.10
C SER A 272 -4.72 28.43 -27.93
N GLU A 273 -3.72 28.67 -28.78
CA GLU A 273 -2.40 28.01 -28.66
C GLU A 273 -1.69 28.40 -27.35
N SER A 274 -1.93 29.62 -26.84
CA SER A 274 -1.39 30.08 -25.56
C SER A 274 -1.87 29.23 -24.39
N GLU A 275 -3.14 28.80 -24.38
CA GLU A 275 -3.66 27.92 -23.33
C GLU A 275 -2.91 26.59 -23.28
N ILE A 276 -2.61 26.00 -24.43
CA ILE A 276 -1.87 24.72 -24.51
C ILE A 276 -0.45 24.87 -23.97
N ALA A 277 0.20 26.00 -24.28
CA ALA A 277 1.52 26.33 -23.74
C ALA A 277 1.45 26.56 -22.21
N ASP A 278 0.43 27.25 -21.72
CA ASP A 278 0.21 27.49 -20.30
C ASP A 278 -0.05 26.21 -19.52
N TRP A 279 -0.81 25.25 -20.07
CA TRP A 279 -1.01 23.93 -19.45
C TRP A 279 0.33 23.21 -19.27
N SER A 280 1.18 23.22 -20.30
CA SER A 280 2.51 22.59 -20.20
C SER A 280 3.39 23.30 -19.17
N ARG A 281 3.39 24.64 -19.17
CA ARG A 281 4.15 25.44 -18.21
C ARG A 281 3.69 25.16 -16.76
N ALA A 282 2.39 25.15 -16.51
CA ALA A 282 1.84 24.86 -15.18
C ALA A 282 2.15 23.43 -14.73
N ALA A 283 2.05 22.45 -15.63
CA ALA A 283 2.40 21.07 -15.31
C ALA A 283 3.89 20.91 -14.95
N GLU A 284 4.81 21.51 -15.70
CA GLU A 284 6.24 21.42 -15.42
C GLU A 284 6.66 22.21 -14.18
N ALA A 285 5.93 23.28 -13.85
CA ALA A 285 6.17 24.07 -12.64
C ALA A 285 5.37 23.58 -11.42
N ALA A 286 4.56 22.52 -11.53
CA ALA A 286 3.65 22.11 -10.45
C ALA A 286 4.40 21.86 -9.13
N TYR A 287 3.97 22.52 -8.07
CA TYR A 287 4.53 22.33 -6.74
C TYR A 287 4.01 21.02 -6.15
N LEU A 288 4.93 20.10 -5.80
CA LEU A 288 4.62 18.85 -5.14
C LEU A 288 5.30 18.87 -3.76
N PRO A 289 4.55 18.99 -2.65
CA PRO A 289 5.15 19.11 -1.34
C PRO A 289 5.90 17.83 -0.94
N TYR A 290 7.12 18.00 -0.46
CA TYR A 290 8.01 16.94 0.00
C TYR A 290 8.69 17.40 1.28
N ASP A 291 8.73 16.51 2.27
CA ASP A 291 9.39 16.77 3.54
C ASP A 291 10.78 16.10 3.56
N ASP A 292 11.82 16.93 3.57
CA ASP A 292 13.22 16.44 3.54
C ASP A 292 13.64 15.76 4.84
N ARG A 293 12.95 15.99 5.97
CA ARG A 293 13.32 15.40 7.25
C ARG A 293 12.86 13.95 7.36
N LEU A 294 11.61 13.70 6.98
CA LEU A 294 10.97 12.39 6.96
C LEU A 294 11.22 11.66 5.63
N GLN A 295 11.66 12.38 4.60
CA GLN A 295 11.88 11.86 3.25
C GLN A 295 10.61 11.23 2.67
N ILE A 296 9.47 11.91 2.86
CA ILE A 296 8.13 11.53 2.40
C ILE A 296 7.49 12.66 1.60
N VAL A 297 6.49 12.33 0.78
CA VAL A 297 5.57 13.34 0.25
C VAL A 297 4.70 13.85 1.40
N ALA A 298 4.58 15.16 1.55
CA ALA A 298 3.70 15.75 2.56
C ALA A 298 2.29 15.87 1.95
N GLN A 299 1.24 15.61 2.73
CA GLN A 299 -0.14 15.66 2.21
C GLN A 299 -0.51 17.06 1.74
N ASP A 300 -0.08 18.08 2.49
CA ASP A 300 -0.29 19.50 2.21
C ASP A 300 0.79 20.35 2.89
N ASP A 301 0.75 21.66 2.65
CA ASP A 301 1.73 22.62 3.17
C ASP A 301 1.86 22.66 4.70
N THR A 302 0.80 22.28 5.42
CA THR A 302 0.68 22.47 6.88
C THR A 302 0.48 21.17 7.66
N PHE A 303 0.17 20.06 6.97
CA PHE A 303 -0.24 18.81 7.60
C PHE A 303 0.74 18.33 8.67
N LEU A 304 2.03 18.30 8.33
CA LEU A 304 3.09 17.78 9.19
C LEU A 304 3.40 18.68 10.40
N ASP A 305 2.96 19.94 10.38
CA ASP A 305 3.13 20.88 11.50
C ASP A 305 2.03 20.73 12.57
N LYS A 306 0.97 19.98 12.27
CA LYS A 306 -0.16 19.76 13.19
C LYS A 306 0.22 18.73 14.27
N PRO A 307 -0.39 18.78 15.46
CA PRO A 307 -0.27 17.70 16.43
C PRO A 307 -0.81 16.38 15.86
N MET A 308 -0.18 15.25 16.20
CA MET A 308 -0.72 13.93 15.87
C MET A 308 -1.98 13.63 16.67
N TRP A 309 -2.96 12.97 16.06
CA TRP A 309 -4.18 12.55 16.76
C TRP A 309 -3.84 11.54 17.87
N ASN A 310 -4.57 11.61 18.99
CA ASN A 310 -4.36 10.71 20.12
C ASN A 310 -5.07 9.36 19.88
N PHE A 311 -4.52 8.52 19.01
CA PHE A 311 -5.07 7.20 18.68
C PHE A 311 -5.20 6.30 19.92
N ALA A 312 -4.15 6.23 20.75
CA ALA A 312 -4.13 5.38 21.95
C ALA A 312 -5.18 5.79 23.01
N GLY A 313 -5.50 7.09 23.09
CA GLY A 313 -6.52 7.62 24.00
C GLY A 313 -7.91 7.74 23.38
N THR A 314 -8.10 7.40 22.10
CA THR A 314 -9.41 7.46 21.44
C THR A 314 -10.10 6.10 21.57
N PRO A 315 -11.21 6.00 22.31
CA PRO A 315 -11.84 4.71 22.56
C PRO A 315 -12.60 4.22 21.30
N PRO A 316 -12.80 2.90 21.12
CA PRO A 316 -13.38 2.32 19.90
C PRO A 316 -14.77 2.88 19.52
N GLU A 317 -15.59 3.26 20.48
CA GLU A 317 -16.93 3.84 20.28
C GLU A 317 -16.91 5.28 19.74
N LYS A 318 -15.73 5.89 19.59
CA LYS A 318 -15.55 7.20 18.95
C LYS A 318 -15.22 7.09 17.46
N TYR A 319 -15.20 5.88 16.91
CA TYR A 319 -15.07 5.63 15.48
C TYR A 319 -16.41 5.25 14.84
N PRO A 320 -16.70 5.68 13.60
CA PRO A 320 -15.84 6.53 12.75
C PRO A 320 -15.78 7.98 13.24
N LEU A 321 -14.62 8.63 13.14
CA LEU A 321 -14.32 9.89 13.84
C LEU A 321 -15.29 11.03 13.47
N LEU A 322 -15.66 11.14 12.20
CA LEU A 322 -16.58 12.18 11.71
C LEU A 322 -17.96 12.13 12.37
N MET A 323 -18.38 10.96 12.84
CA MET A 323 -19.68 10.79 13.50
C MET A 323 -19.66 11.23 14.97
N HIS A 324 -18.47 11.44 15.53
CA HIS A 324 -18.28 11.74 16.96
C HIS A 324 -17.49 13.02 17.24
N HIS A 325 -16.85 13.59 16.23
CA HIS A 325 -16.03 14.79 16.32
C HIS A 325 -16.41 15.79 15.22
N HIS A 326 -16.44 17.07 15.59
CA HIS A 326 -16.69 18.14 14.62
C HIS A 326 -15.54 18.22 13.59
N PRO A 327 -15.79 18.49 12.29
CA PRO A 327 -14.73 18.55 11.27
C PRO A 327 -13.57 19.50 11.65
N LEU A 328 -13.87 20.70 12.15
CA LEU A 328 -12.83 21.64 12.64
C LEU A 328 -11.93 21.10 13.76
N THR A 329 -12.36 20.07 14.49
CA THR A 329 -11.49 19.36 15.42
C THR A 329 -10.51 18.50 14.63
N LEU A 330 -11.00 17.66 13.71
CA LEU A 330 -10.18 16.76 12.90
C LEU A 330 -9.15 17.53 12.05
N TYR A 331 -9.54 18.66 11.45
CA TYR A 331 -8.70 19.47 10.56
C TYR A 331 -7.42 20.00 11.22
N ARG A 332 -7.36 20.00 12.56
CA ARG A 332 -6.23 20.48 13.38
C ARG A 332 -5.23 19.39 13.74
N TYR A 333 -5.45 18.15 13.33
CA TYR A 333 -4.58 17.03 13.66
C TYR A 333 -4.08 16.31 12.43
N GLN A 334 -3.00 15.55 12.61
CA GLN A 334 -2.59 14.53 11.67
C GLN A 334 -3.45 13.28 11.90
N VAL A 335 -4.50 13.15 11.10
CA VAL A 335 -5.34 11.97 11.01
C VAL A 335 -6.02 11.97 9.65
N CYS A 336 -5.93 10.85 8.93
CA CYS A 336 -6.52 10.73 7.60
C CYS A 336 -7.78 9.86 7.66
N LYS A 337 -8.85 10.30 7.02
CA LYS A 337 -10.07 9.51 6.79
C LYS A 337 -9.77 8.29 5.92
N GLN A 338 -8.99 8.51 4.87
CA GLN A 338 -8.70 7.57 3.79
C GLN A 338 -7.39 7.93 3.08
N ALA A 339 -6.97 7.09 2.13
CA ALA A 339 -5.78 7.38 1.33
C ALA A 339 -5.93 8.68 0.52
N ASP A 340 -4.94 9.57 0.65
CA ASP A 340 -4.81 10.85 -0.08
C ASP A 340 -3.48 10.87 -0.85
N ALA A 341 -2.37 11.20 -0.17
CA ALA A 341 -1.04 11.16 -0.77
C ALA A 341 -0.72 9.76 -1.32
N LEU A 342 -1.06 8.70 -0.59
CA LEU A 342 -0.85 7.32 -1.03
C LEU A 342 -1.65 6.97 -2.29
N LEU A 343 -2.86 7.52 -2.47
CA LEU A 343 -3.63 7.31 -3.69
C LEU A 343 -2.94 7.94 -4.90
N ALA A 344 -2.32 9.11 -4.72
CA ALA A 344 -1.52 9.74 -5.77
C ALA A 344 -0.33 8.87 -6.17
N LEU A 345 0.28 8.15 -5.21
CA LEU A 345 1.37 7.21 -5.48
C LEU A 345 0.91 6.00 -6.28
N VAL A 346 -0.32 5.52 -6.05
CA VAL A 346 -0.90 4.42 -6.83
C VAL A 346 -1.25 4.87 -8.25
N LEU A 347 -1.85 6.05 -8.42
CA LEU A 347 -2.33 6.52 -9.72
C LEU A 347 -1.26 7.20 -10.59
N ALA A 348 -0.25 7.81 -9.97
CA ALA A 348 0.74 8.65 -10.64
C ALA A 348 2.09 8.70 -9.89
N GLY A 349 2.51 7.63 -9.20
CA GLY A 349 3.71 7.62 -8.36
C GLY A 349 5.03 7.17 -9.01
N ASP A 350 5.07 6.99 -10.34
CA ASP A 350 6.25 6.44 -11.04
C ASP A 350 7.55 7.25 -10.85
N ASN A 351 7.45 8.50 -10.38
CA ASN A 351 8.58 9.40 -10.12
C ASN A 351 9.29 9.12 -8.78
N LEU A 352 8.71 8.29 -7.90
CA LEU A 352 9.30 7.95 -6.61
C LEU A 352 9.82 6.52 -6.59
N ASP A 353 11.03 6.36 -6.07
CA ASP A 353 11.57 5.04 -5.83
C ASP A 353 10.76 4.25 -4.78
N ARG A 354 10.96 2.93 -4.75
CA ARG A 354 10.23 2.03 -3.85
C ARG A 354 10.47 2.38 -2.37
N ALA A 355 11.65 2.88 -2.00
CA ALA A 355 11.99 3.21 -0.62
C ALA A 355 11.24 4.47 -0.14
N ALA A 356 11.12 5.49 -0.98
CA ALA A 356 10.33 6.68 -0.72
C ALA A 356 8.84 6.32 -0.60
N ARG A 357 8.31 5.51 -1.52
CA ARG A 357 6.94 5.01 -1.44
C ARG A 357 6.69 4.23 -0.15
N ARG A 358 7.65 3.40 0.28
CA ARG A 358 7.59 2.66 1.55
C ARG A 358 7.54 3.57 2.77
N ARG A 359 8.41 4.58 2.86
CA ARG A 359 8.37 5.56 3.96
C ARG A 359 7.04 6.31 4.01
N CYS A 360 6.50 6.69 2.85
CA CYS A 360 5.18 7.31 2.77
C CYS A 360 4.11 6.35 3.30
N PHE A 361 4.13 5.09 2.86
CA PHE A 361 3.20 4.06 3.34
C PHE A 361 3.26 3.93 4.86
N ASP A 362 4.46 3.74 5.43
CA ASP A 362 4.65 3.55 6.88
C ASP A 362 4.12 4.74 7.68
N TYR A 363 4.34 5.96 7.19
CA TYR A 363 3.85 7.17 7.83
C TYR A 363 2.32 7.28 7.79
N TYR A 364 1.74 7.23 6.59
CA TYR A 364 0.31 7.48 6.41
C TYR A 364 -0.56 6.32 6.91
N GLU A 365 -0.07 5.07 6.88
CA GLU A 365 -0.76 3.94 7.50
C GLU A 365 -0.96 4.16 9.01
N ALA A 366 0.07 4.65 9.71
CA ALA A 366 0.01 4.85 11.15
C ALA A 366 -1.03 5.90 11.60
N ILE A 367 -1.47 6.77 10.70
CA ILE A 367 -2.40 7.87 11.00
C ILE A 367 -3.72 7.81 10.21
N THR A 368 -3.95 6.76 9.42
CA THR A 368 -5.19 6.60 8.65
C THR A 368 -6.18 5.70 9.39
N VAL A 369 -7.42 6.18 9.57
CA VAL A 369 -8.44 5.44 10.35
C VAL A 369 -9.33 4.54 9.49
N HIS A 370 -9.23 4.63 8.17
CA HIS A 370 -10.02 3.84 7.21
C HIS A 370 -11.55 3.99 7.39
N ASP A 371 -12.02 5.17 7.79
CA ASP A 371 -13.45 5.48 7.96
C ASP A 371 -14.22 5.50 6.62
N SER A 372 -13.51 5.43 5.50
CA SER A 372 -14.04 5.29 4.15
C SER A 372 -13.72 3.92 3.56
N THR A 373 -14.72 3.30 2.92
CA THR A 373 -14.56 2.05 2.18
C THR A 373 -13.61 2.16 0.98
N LEU A 374 -13.26 3.38 0.56
CA LEU A 374 -12.29 3.65 -0.51
C LEU A 374 -10.83 3.40 -0.05
N SER A 375 -10.58 3.34 1.26
CA SER A 375 -9.23 3.36 1.81
C SER A 375 -8.49 2.05 1.57
N ALA A 376 -9.05 0.92 2.01
CA ALA A 376 -8.34 -0.37 2.10
C ALA A 376 -7.73 -0.83 0.77
N SER A 377 -8.41 -0.67 -0.36
CA SER A 377 -7.89 -1.09 -1.67
C SER A 377 -6.59 -0.36 -2.06
N THR A 378 -6.50 0.94 -1.79
CA THR A 378 -5.29 1.74 -2.06
C THR A 378 -4.12 1.27 -1.21
N PHE A 379 -4.38 1.00 0.07
CA PHE A 379 -3.37 0.44 0.97
C PHE A 379 -2.96 -0.98 0.58
N ALA A 380 -3.88 -1.81 0.10
CA ALA A 380 -3.57 -3.14 -0.42
C ALA A 380 -2.60 -3.07 -1.61
N ILE A 381 -2.89 -2.19 -2.58
CA ILE A 381 -2.06 -1.99 -3.77
C ILE A 381 -0.67 -1.50 -3.36
N LEU A 382 -0.60 -0.42 -2.56
CA LEU A 382 0.70 0.16 -2.22
C LEU A 382 1.52 -0.74 -1.29
N ALA A 383 0.88 -1.48 -0.38
CA ALA A 383 1.55 -2.48 0.45
C ALA A 383 2.21 -3.57 -0.40
N ALA A 384 1.53 -4.05 -1.45
CA ALA A 384 2.09 -5.01 -2.40
C ALA A 384 3.31 -4.40 -3.12
N ASP A 385 3.17 -3.18 -3.64
CA ASP A 385 4.24 -2.46 -4.32
C ASP A 385 5.50 -2.29 -3.46
N VAL A 386 5.34 -2.00 -2.16
CA VAL A 386 6.49 -1.71 -1.27
C VAL A 386 7.02 -2.94 -0.52
N GLY A 387 6.43 -4.12 -0.75
CA GLY A 387 6.92 -5.39 -0.23
C GLY A 387 6.34 -5.80 1.13
N TYR A 388 5.21 -5.23 1.53
CA TYR A 388 4.46 -5.64 2.73
C TYR A 388 3.34 -6.62 2.38
N ALA A 389 3.71 -7.84 1.98
CA ALA A 389 2.77 -8.86 1.52
C ALA A 389 1.63 -9.13 2.51
N ASP A 390 1.93 -9.25 3.81
CA ASP A 390 0.90 -9.56 4.83
C ASP A 390 -0.08 -8.39 5.02
N LYS A 391 0.43 -7.15 5.00
CA LYS A 391 -0.43 -5.96 5.04
C LYS A 391 -1.28 -5.88 3.78
N ALA A 392 -0.70 -6.17 2.61
CA ALA A 392 -1.43 -6.18 1.35
C ALA A 392 -2.57 -7.20 1.36
N GLN A 393 -2.33 -8.41 1.89
CA GLN A 393 -3.35 -9.45 2.05
C GLN A 393 -4.44 -9.03 3.04
N ARG A 394 -4.07 -8.46 4.20
CA ARG A 394 -5.04 -7.93 5.19
C ARG A 394 -5.96 -6.90 4.54
N TYR A 395 -5.39 -5.87 3.90
CA TYR A 395 -6.16 -4.82 3.25
C TYR A 395 -6.97 -5.32 2.05
N PHE A 396 -6.47 -6.33 1.32
CA PHE A 396 -7.23 -7.02 0.28
C PHE A 396 -8.51 -7.65 0.86
N HIS A 397 -8.42 -8.38 1.98
CA HIS A 397 -9.61 -8.95 2.62
C HIS A 397 -10.57 -7.87 3.15
N GLU A 398 -10.05 -6.80 3.73
CA GLU A 398 -10.87 -5.67 4.22
C GLU A 398 -11.72 -5.07 3.08
N THR A 399 -11.14 -4.82 1.90
CA THR A 399 -11.91 -4.30 0.75
C THR A 399 -12.79 -5.38 0.09
N LEU A 400 -12.37 -6.65 0.12
CA LEU A 400 -13.06 -7.77 -0.51
C LEU A 400 -14.37 -8.11 0.19
N ARG A 401 -14.40 -7.97 1.52
CA ARG A 401 -15.47 -8.49 2.39
C ARG A 401 -16.38 -7.40 2.96
N VAL A 402 -16.17 -6.12 2.62
CA VAL A 402 -16.95 -4.97 3.14
C VAL A 402 -18.45 -5.27 3.24
N ASP A 403 -19.05 -5.69 2.13
CA ASP A 403 -20.50 -5.87 2.06
C ASP A 403 -20.97 -7.24 2.57
N LEU A 404 -20.20 -8.30 2.30
CA LEU A 404 -20.57 -9.65 2.71
C LEU A 404 -20.48 -9.86 4.23
N ASP A 405 -19.60 -9.12 4.91
CA ASP A 405 -19.43 -9.15 6.36
C ASP A 405 -19.94 -7.88 7.06
N ASP A 406 -20.54 -6.95 6.32
CA ASP A 406 -21.05 -5.66 6.82
C ASP A 406 -20.03 -4.91 7.71
N LEU A 407 -18.78 -4.83 7.25
CA LEU A 407 -17.65 -4.32 8.05
C LEU A 407 -17.85 -2.87 8.50
N HIS A 408 -18.57 -2.07 7.71
CA HIS A 408 -18.92 -0.68 8.02
C HIS A 408 -20.31 -0.50 8.64
N LYS A 409 -21.04 -1.61 8.92
CA LYS A 409 -22.37 -1.63 9.57
C LYS A 409 -23.43 -0.80 8.86
N ASN A 410 -23.33 -0.68 7.54
CA ASN A 410 -24.16 0.17 6.71
C ASN A 410 -24.40 -0.42 5.31
N THR A 411 -24.15 -1.71 5.10
CA THR A 411 -24.48 -2.43 3.85
C THR A 411 -25.98 -2.40 3.58
N SER A 412 -26.81 -2.32 4.63
CA SER A 412 -28.26 -2.15 4.51
C SER A 412 -28.69 -0.88 3.74
N HIS A 413 -27.80 0.11 3.64
CA HIS A 413 -28.03 1.33 2.84
C HIS A 413 -27.65 1.14 1.35
N GLY A 414 -27.18 -0.05 0.96
CA GLY A 414 -26.68 -0.37 -0.37
C GLY A 414 -25.19 -0.73 -0.33
N VAL A 415 -24.78 -1.54 -1.30
CA VAL A 415 -23.42 -2.08 -1.40
C VAL A 415 -22.40 -1.04 -1.88
N HIS A 416 -21.13 -1.22 -1.57
CA HIS A 416 -20.10 -0.19 -1.76
C HIS A 416 -19.32 -0.35 -3.08
N MET A 417 -19.77 0.32 -4.14
CA MET A 417 -19.19 0.17 -5.50
C MET A 417 -17.67 0.39 -5.54
N ALA A 418 -17.17 1.40 -4.81
CA ALA A 418 -15.74 1.69 -4.79
C ALA A 418 -14.90 0.58 -4.10
N ALA A 419 -15.40 -0.04 -3.03
CA ALA A 419 -14.72 -1.16 -2.37
C ALA A 419 -14.80 -2.45 -3.20
N MET A 420 -15.94 -2.70 -3.84
CA MET A 420 -16.13 -3.81 -4.77
C MET A 420 -15.16 -3.72 -5.96
N ALA A 421 -14.99 -2.52 -6.53
CA ALA A 421 -13.98 -2.27 -7.55
C ALA A 421 -12.57 -2.40 -6.97
N GLY A 422 -12.37 -1.82 -5.79
CA GLY A 422 -11.12 -1.88 -5.03
C GLY A 422 -10.60 -3.29 -4.80
N SER A 423 -11.46 -4.29 -4.59
CA SER A 423 -11.00 -5.68 -4.42
C SER A 423 -10.39 -6.27 -5.70
N TRP A 424 -10.92 -5.93 -6.88
CA TRP A 424 -10.31 -6.38 -8.14
C TRP A 424 -9.04 -5.58 -8.46
N LEU A 425 -9.02 -4.28 -8.14
CA LEU A 425 -7.82 -3.46 -8.29
C LEU A 425 -6.69 -3.93 -7.35
N ALA A 426 -7.00 -4.32 -6.11
CA ALA A 426 -6.03 -4.89 -5.19
C ALA A 426 -5.44 -6.21 -5.71
N LEU A 427 -6.23 -7.06 -6.37
CA LEU A 427 -5.71 -8.26 -7.04
C LEU A 427 -4.86 -7.90 -8.27
N SER A 428 -5.37 -7.08 -9.17
CA SER A 428 -4.75 -6.83 -10.48
C SER A 428 -3.58 -5.84 -10.42
N TRP A 429 -3.78 -4.70 -9.76
CA TRP A 429 -2.77 -3.64 -9.61
C TRP A 429 -1.86 -3.91 -8.40
N GLY A 430 -2.38 -4.48 -7.32
CA GLY A 430 -1.57 -4.85 -6.16
C GLY A 430 -0.77 -6.11 -6.44
N PHE A 431 -1.40 -7.27 -6.36
CA PHE A 431 -0.69 -8.55 -6.52
C PHE A 431 -0.17 -8.77 -7.93
N GLY A 432 -0.97 -8.51 -8.96
CA GLY A 432 -0.54 -8.64 -10.36
C GLY A 432 0.41 -7.55 -10.84
N GLY A 433 0.62 -6.49 -10.06
CA GLY A 433 1.48 -5.35 -10.41
C GLY A 433 1.08 -4.65 -11.71
N LEU A 434 -0.18 -4.72 -12.14
CA LEU A 434 -0.66 -4.13 -13.39
C LEU A 434 -0.50 -2.60 -13.37
N ARG A 435 0.24 -2.04 -14.33
CA ARG A 435 0.40 -0.59 -14.54
C ARG A 435 0.25 -0.23 -16.01
N VAL A 436 -0.19 1.00 -16.27
CA VAL A 436 -0.28 1.58 -17.62
C VAL A 436 0.54 2.85 -17.66
N ASN A 437 1.72 2.77 -18.28
CA ASN A 437 2.68 3.87 -18.33
C ASN A 437 2.86 4.31 -19.78
N ALA A 438 2.50 5.56 -20.07
CA ALA A 438 2.55 6.14 -21.43
C ALA A 438 1.86 5.26 -22.51
N GLY A 439 0.67 4.73 -22.19
CA GLY A 439 -0.10 3.87 -23.11
C GLY A 439 0.47 2.46 -23.30
N LYS A 440 1.44 2.05 -22.47
CA LYS A 440 2.03 0.71 -22.46
C LYS A 440 1.63 -0.02 -21.18
N ILE A 441 1.19 -1.27 -21.33
CA ILE A 441 0.77 -2.12 -20.22
C ILE A 441 1.96 -2.94 -19.70
N GLY A 442 2.08 -3.03 -18.38
CA GLY A 442 3.12 -3.81 -17.71
C GLY A 442 2.61 -4.46 -16.42
N PHE A 443 3.36 -5.43 -15.94
CA PHE A 443 3.07 -6.23 -14.76
C PHE A 443 4.31 -6.38 -13.90
N ASP A 444 4.13 -6.40 -12.59
CA ASP A 444 5.19 -6.66 -11.60
C ASP A 444 4.64 -7.60 -10.51
N PRO A 445 4.37 -8.87 -10.86
CA PRO A 445 3.52 -9.74 -10.06
C PRO A 445 4.23 -10.28 -8.82
N ILE A 446 3.52 -10.27 -7.70
CA ILE A 446 3.91 -10.92 -6.45
C ILE A 446 2.93 -12.05 -6.11
N LEU A 447 3.42 -13.07 -5.40
CA LEU A 447 2.56 -14.11 -4.83
C LEU A 447 2.37 -13.85 -3.32
N PRO A 448 1.14 -13.60 -2.85
CA PRO A 448 0.87 -13.42 -1.42
C PRO A 448 1.19 -14.69 -0.61
N GLY A 449 1.55 -14.50 0.67
CA GLY A 449 1.74 -15.60 1.60
C GLY A 449 0.50 -16.50 1.72
N GLY A 450 0.71 -17.81 1.76
CA GLY A 450 -0.38 -18.80 1.84
C GLY A 450 -1.16 -19.04 0.54
N TRP A 451 -0.85 -18.32 -0.55
CA TRP A 451 -1.44 -18.60 -1.85
C TRP A 451 -0.56 -19.57 -2.64
N ARG A 452 -1.18 -20.56 -3.29
CA ARG A 452 -0.55 -21.42 -4.30
C ARG A 452 -0.50 -20.72 -5.65
N GLY A 453 -1.49 -19.89 -5.93
CA GLY A 453 -1.52 -19.07 -7.13
C GLY A 453 -2.81 -18.27 -7.27
N TYR A 454 -2.84 -17.42 -8.28
CA TYR A 454 -4.04 -16.70 -8.69
C TYR A 454 -4.02 -16.45 -10.19
N ARG A 455 -5.18 -16.12 -10.74
CA ARG A 455 -5.34 -15.83 -12.15
C ARG A 455 -6.40 -14.77 -12.36
N PHE A 456 -6.16 -13.87 -13.29
CA PHE A 456 -7.14 -12.93 -13.78
C PHE A 456 -6.90 -12.63 -15.27
N GLY A 457 -7.97 -12.28 -15.96
CA GLY A 457 -7.97 -11.89 -17.35
C GLY A 457 -8.28 -10.41 -17.52
N ILE A 458 -7.74 -9.85 -18.60
CA ILE A 458 -8.00 -8.48 -19.03
C ILE A 458 -8.22 -8.42 -20.54
N VAL A 459 -8.78 -7.31 -21.00
CA VAL A 459 -8.92 -6.88 -22.37
C VAL A 459 -8.05 -5.64 -22.54
N TRP A 460 -7.11 -5.69 -23.48
CA TRP A 460 -6.26 -4.55 -23.84
C TRP A 460 -6.28 -4.35 -25.35
N GLN A 461 -6.81 -3.21 -25.79
CA GLN A 461 -6.95 -2.81 -27.19
C GLN A 461 -7.63 -3.92 -28.03
N GLY A 462 -8.73 -4.45 -27.50
CA GLY A 462 -9.52 -5.52 -28.13
C GLY A 462 -8.92 -6.93 -28.04
N ARG A 463 -7.82 -7.13 -27.30
CA ARG A 463 -7.14 -8.42 -27.13
C ARG A 463 -7.34 -8.96 -25.74
N ARG A 464 -7.69 -10.24 -25.59
CA ARG A 464 -7.77 -10.90 -24.28
C ARG A 464 -6.42 -11.43 -23.82
N ILE A 465 -6.01 -11.02 -22.62
CA ILE A 465 -4.76 -11.43 -21.97
C ILE A 465 -5.11 -12.12 -20.64
N GLY A 466 -4.59 -13.32 -20.43
CA GLY A 466 -4.63 -14.01 -19.15
C GLY A 466 -3.31 -13.84 -18.41
N VAL A 467 -3.39 -13.55 -17.11
CA VAL A 467 -2.26 -13.48 -16.19
C VAL A 467 -2.48 -14.52 -15.11
N ALA A 468 -1.61 -15.53 -15.04
CA ALA A 468 -1.61 -16.54 -13.99
C ALA A 468 -0.29 -16.48 -13.24
N VAL A 469 -0.33 -16.54 -11.92
CA VAL A 469 0.84 -16.41 -11.05
C VAL A 469 0.82 -17.55 -10.06
N ASP A 470 1.94 -18.27 -9.94
CA ASP A 470 2.16 -19.31 -8.95
C ASP A 470 3.56 -19.18 -8.32
N ALA A 471 3.95 -20.13 -7.48
CA ALA A 471 5.24 -20.10 -6.79
C ALA A 471 6.47 -20.18 -7.73
N GLN A 472 6.30 -20.56 -8.99
CA GLN A 472 7.39 -20.71 -9.96
C GLN A 472 7.52 -19.49 -10.86
N ALA A 473 6.40 -18.98 -11.39
CA ALA A 473 6.43 -17.97 -12.44
C ALA A 473 5.11 -17.20 -12.57
N ALA A 474 5.20 -16.06 -13.27
CA ALA A 474 4.08 -15.41 -13.92
C ALA A 474 3.95 -15.92 -15.37
N GLN A 475 2.77 -16.43 -15.70
CA GLN A 475 2.39 -16.87 -17.03
C GLN A 475 1.46 -15.84 -17.68
N TYR A 476 1.86 -15.37 -18.86
CA TYR A 476 1.06 -14.49 -19.71
C TYR A 476 0.54 -15.25 -20.91
N THR A 477 -0.76 -15.16 -21.19
CA THR A 477 -1.40 -15.82 -22.34
C THR A 477 -2.16 -14.79 -23.17
N LEU A 478 -1.90 -14.72 -24.47
CA LEU A 478 -2.73 -13.96 -25.41
C LEU A 478 -3.76 -14.92 -26.02
N PHE A 479 -5.04 -14.75 -25.67
CA PHE A 479 -6.09 -15.66 -26.14
C PHE A 479 -6.55 -15.33 -27.57
N ASP A 480 -6.53 -14.06 -27.95
CA ASP A 480 -6.93 -13.60 -29.28
C ASP A 480 -6.26 -12.29 -29.69
N GLY A 481 -6.23 -12.06 -31.01
CA GLY A 481 -5.71 -10.85 -31.64
C GLY A 481 -4.23 -10.93 -32.05
N ALA A 482 -3.74 -9.81 -32.58
CA ALA A 482 -2.36 -9.69 -33.05
C ALA A 482 -1.37 -9.59 -31.88
N PRO A 483 -0.09 -9.99 -32.08
CA PRO A 483 0.95 -9.86 -31.07
C PRO A 483 1.00 -8.48 -30.41
N LEU A 484 1.32 -8.46 -29.12
CA LEU A 484 1.34 -7.26 -28.29
C LEU A 484 2.63 -7.19 -27.47
N GLU A 485 3.27 -6.02 -27.46
CA GLU A 485 4.39 -5.73 -26.55
C GLU A 485 3.84 -5.39 -25.15
N ILE A 486 4.27 -6.14 -24.14
CA ILE A 486 3.96 -5.89 -22.72
C ILE A 486 5.26 -5.86 -21.91
N ALA A 487 5.22 -5.34 -20.68
CA ALA A 487 6.35 -5.35 -19.76
C ALA A 487 6.13 -6.31 -18.57
N HIS A 488 7.20 -6.96 -18.12
CA HIS A 488 7.26 -7.71 -16.88
C HIS A 488 8.47 -7.23 -16.07
N ALA A 489 8.25 -6.72 -14.86
CA ALA A 489 9.30 -6.14 -14.00
C ALA A 489 10.18 -5.10 -14.75
N GLY A 490 9.55 -4.31 -15.63
CA GLY A 490 10.23 -3.32 -16.48
C GLY A 490 10.85 -3.85 -17.77
N GLU A 491 11.03 -5.17 -17.92
CA GLU A 491 11.53 -5.79 -19.15
C GLU A 491 10.41 -5.96 -20.18
N ARG A 492 10.63 -5.48 -21.41
CA ARG A 492 9.65 -5.56 -22.50
C ARG A 492 9.79 -6.84 -23.31
N PHE A 493 8.66 -7.43 -23.67
CA PHE A 493 8.62 -8.59 -24.56
C PHE A 493 7.34 -8.66 -25.37
N TRP A 494 7.38 -9.45 -26.45
CA TRP A 494 6.22 -9.70 -27.31
C TRP A 494 5.45 -10.93 -26.84
N LEU A 495 4.16 -10.73 -26.58
CA LEU A 495 3.21 -11.79 -26.31
C LEU A 495 2.53 -12.22 -27.60
N ASN A 496 2.53 -13.52 -27.87
CA ASN A 496 1.98 -14.14 -29.08
C ASN A 496 0.87 -15.15 -28.73
N ALA A 497 -0.11 -15.33 -29.61
CA ALA A 497 -1.22 -16.27 -29.36
C ALA A 497 -0.84 -17.75 -29.49
N SER A 498 0.36 -18.06 -30.02
CA SER A 498 0.79 -19.44 -30.27
C SER A 498 1.23 -20.20 -29.01
N ALA A 499 1.70 -19.50 -27.98
CA ALA A 499 2.15 -20.11 -26.73
C ALA A 499 2.15 -19.09 -25.58
N PRO A 500 1.86 -19.52 -24.33
CA PRO A 500 2.06 -18.69 -23.16
C PRO A 500 3.52 -18.30 -22.96
N SER A 501 3.76 -17.12 -22.39
CA SER A 501 5.10 -16.68 -21.96
C SER A 501 5.24 -16.81 -20.45
N LEU A 502 6.25 -17.53 -19.99
CA LEU A 502 6.61 -17.62 -18.58
C LEU A 502 7.68 -16.58 -18.24
N ARG A 503 7.53 -15.92 -17.10
CA ARG A 503 8.48 -14.98 -16.53
C ARG A 503 8.70 -15.31 -15.06
N PRO A 504 9.95 -15.27 -14.56
CA PRO A 504 10.19 -15.48 -13.14
C PRO A 504 9.43 -14.42 -12.33
N LEU A 505 9.00 -14.71 -11.11
CA LEU A 505 8.57 -13.63 -10.23
C LEU A 505 9.79 -12.79 -9.87
N GLY A 506 9.64 -11.47 -9.81
CA GLY A 506 10.69 -10.64 -9.27
C GLY A 506 10.99 -11.06 -7.82
N ASP A 507 12.21 -10.77 -7.34
CA ASP A 507 12.59 -10.99 -5.94
C ASP A 507 11.83 -9.99 -5.02
N HIS A 508 10.50 -10.06 -4.98
CA HIS A 508 9.65 -9.16 -4.21
C HIS A 508 9.66 -9.49 -2.72
N LEU A 509 10.12 -10.69 -2.35
CA LEU A 509 10.38 -11.12 -0.99
C LEU A 509 11.76 -10.70 -0.47
N ALA A 510 12.63 -10.17 -1.32
CA ALA A 510 13.90 -9.59 -0.90
C ALA A 510 13.80 -8.06 -0.92
N VAL A 511 13.19 -7.50 0.13
CA VAL A 511 13.98 -6.46 0.81
C VAL A 511 15.22 -7.23 1.25
N PRO A 512 16.44 -6.86 0.85
CA PRO A 512 17.59 -7.48 1.48
C PRO A 512 17.45 -7.12 2.97
N ALA A 513 16.92 -8.04 3.78
CA ALA A 513 17.37 -8.16 5.15
C ALA A 513 18.88 -8.20 4.97
N LYS A 514 19.57 -7.16 5.41
CA LYS A 514 21.01 -7.10 5.25
C LYS A 514 21.51 -8.40 5.88
N SER A 515 21.90 -9.41 5.10
CA SER A 515 22.40 -10.67 5.67
C SER A 515 23.77 -10.48 6.32
N LYS A 516 24.32 -9.26 6.19
CA LYS A 516 25.61 -8.80 6.67
C LYS A 516 25.51 -7.31 7.02
N PHE A 517 26.00 -6.94 8.20
CA PHE A 517 26.31 -5.57 8.55
C PHE A 517 27.60 -5.58 9.38
N PRO A 518 28.79 -5.58 8.74
CA PRO A 518 30.03 -5.63 9.49
C PRO A 518 30.20 -4.35 10.31
N GLY A 519 30.18 -4.48 11.64
CA GLY A 519 30.46 -3.43 12.61
C GLY A 519 31.70 -3.75 13.44
N THR A 520 32.27 -2.74 14.09
CA THR A 520 33.31 -2.93 15.11
C THR A 520 32.63 -3.25 16.43
N PHE A 521 32.40 -4.55 16.67
CA PHE A 521 31.81 -5.03 17.92
C PHE A 521 32.90 -5.57 18.85
N GLU A 522 32.73 -5.35 20.15
CA GLU A 522 33.59 -5.87 21.22
C GLU A 522 32.90 -6.98 22.02
N ALA A 523 31.56 -7.07 21.93
CA ALA A 523 30.77 -8.07 22.63
C ALA A 523 29.57 -8.58 21.82
N LEU A 524 29.22 -9.85 22.07
CA LEU A 524 27.94 -10.46 21.66
C LEU A 524 27.09 -10.72 22.91
N ILE A 525 25.81 -10.36 22.83
CA ILE A 525 24.85 -10.58 23.91
C ILE A 525 23.73 -11.46 23.37
N PHE A 526 23.66 -12.71 23.82
CA PHE A 526 22.70 -13.70 23.36
C PHE A 526 21.48 -13.74 24.27
N ASP A 527 20.29 -13.81 23.70
CA ASP A 527 19.16 -14.42 24.39
C ASP A 527 19.35 -15.93 24.55
N LEU A 528 18.59 -16.54 25.46
CA LEU A 528 18.64 -17.96 25.75
C LEU A 528 17.58 -18.74 24.96
N ASP A 529 16.32 -18.36 25.12
CA ASP A 529 15.16 -19.11 24.66
C ASP A 529 15.00 -18.90 23.15
N GLY A 530 15.02 -19.96 22.34
CA GLY A 530 14.86 -19.86 20.88
C GLY A 530 16.09 -19.35 20.11
N VAL A 531 17.12 -18.86 20.81
CA VAL A 531 18.44 -18.54 20.25
C VAL A 531 19.45 -19.64 20.55
N LEU A 532 19.70 -19.95 21.83
CA LEU A 532 20.71 -20.94 22.23
C LEU A 532 20.12 -22.30 22.54
N ALA A 533 18.92 -22.34 23.12
CA ALA A 533 18.22 -23.58 23.45
C ALA A 533 16.73 -23.44 23.11
N ASP A 534 16.11 -24.51 22.61
CA ASP A 534 14.65 -24.56 22.49
C ASP A 534 14.06 -24.82 23.87
N THR A 535 13.87 -23.77 24.66
CA THR A 535 13.27 -23.86 26.00
C THR A 535 11.90 -23.18 26.08
N ALA A 536 11.48 -22.54 24.99
CA ALA A 536 10.16 -21.95 24.82
C ALA A 536 9.03 -22.99 24.93
N HIS A 537 9.24 -24.19 24.40
CA HIS A 537 8.26 -25.28 24.51
C HIS A 537 8.05 -25.74 25.97
N LEU A 538 9.06 -25.62 26.84
CA LEU A 538 8.94 -25.95 28.27
C LEU A 538 8.14 -24.89 29.03
N HIS A 539 8.32 -23.61 28.68
CA HIS A 539 7.48 -22.54 29.18
C HIS A 539 6.01 -22.74 28.78
N HIS A 540 5.78 -23.09 27.51
CA HIS A 540 4.47 -23.41 26.97
C HIS A 540 3.83 -24.60 27.70
N ALA A 541 4.56 -25.71 27.86
CA ALA A 541 4.08 -26.90 28.56
C ALA A 541 3.72 -26.61 30.03
N ALA A 542 4.52 -25.79 30.73
CA ALA A 542 4.26 -25.41 32.11
C ALA A 542 3.03 -24.49 32.25
N TRP A 543 2.81 -23.57 31.31
CA TRP A 543 1.59 -22.75 31.27
C TRP A 543 0.34 -23.56 30.91
N LYS A 544 0.45 -24.45 29.91
CA LYS A 544 -0.63 -25.37 29.52
C LYS A 544 -1.05 -26.26 30.67
N ARG A 545 -0.08 -26.81 31.40
CA ARG A 545 -0.34 -27.61 32.62
C ARG A 545 -1.11 -26.81 33.67
N LEU A 546 -0.67 -25.58 33.95
CA LEU A 546 -1.36 -24.71 34.91
C LEU A 546 -2.80 -24.44 34.47
N ALA A 547 -3.03 -24.12 33.20
CA ALA A 547 -4.36 -23.83 32.66
C ALA A 547 -5.31 -25.03 32.80
N LEU A 548 -4.84 -26.23 32.43
CA LEU A 548 -5.62 -27.46 32.52
C LEU A 548 -5.98 -27.82 33.97
N GLU A 549 -5.06 -27.62 34.93
CA GLU A 549 -5.33 -27.83 36.36
C GLU A 549 -6.38 -26.86 36.92
N LEU A 550 -6.46 -25.64 36.36
CA LEU A 550 -7.47 -24.64 36.72
C LEU A 550 -8.81 -24.84 35.98
N GLY A 551 -8.90 -25.85 35.11
CA GLY A 551 -10.08 -26.10 34.28
C GLY A 551 -10.31 -25.03 33.21
N LEU A 552 -9.26 -24.33 32.79
CA LEU A 552 -9.32 -23.27 31.77
C LEU A 552 -9.11 -23.86 30.37
N PRO A 553 -9.79 -23.33 29.34
CA PRO A 553 -9.58 -23.73 27.96
C PRO A 553 -8.16 -23.37 27.50
N TRP A 554 -7.54 -24.24 26.70
CA TRP A 554 -6.24 -24.01 26.08
C TRP A 554 -6.33 -24.23 24.57
N ASP A 555 -5.91 -23.24 23.78
CA ASP A 555 -5.70 -23.33 22.34
C ASP A 555 -4.25 -22.92 21.99
N ASP A 556 -3.79 -23.28 20.79
CA ASP A 556 -2.42 -22.99 20.36
C ASP A 556 -2.18 -21.47 20.15
N GLY A 557 -3.25 -20.67 20.00
CA GLY A 557 -3.18 -19.21 19.93
C GLY A 557 -2.92 -18.52 21.28
N ILE A 558 -3.21 -19.17 22.41
CA ILE A 558 -2.73 -18.73 23.73
C ILE A 558 -1.22 -18.87 23.79
N GLY A 559 -0.66 -19.99 23.33
CA GLY A 559 0.77 -20.25 23.34
C GLY A 559 1.60 -19.18 22.64
N GLU A 560 1.15 -18.74 21.46
CA GLU A 560 1.84 -17.70 20.69
C GLU A 560 1.83 -16.33 21.39
N ARG A 561 0.71 -15.97 22.03
CA ARG A 561 0.59 -14.71 22.78
C ARG A 561 1.44 -14.66 24.04
N LEU A 562 1.93 -15.81 24.53
CA LEU A 562 2.82 -15.88 25.69
C LEU A 562 4.28 -15.63 25.35
N LYS A 563 4.67 -15.68 24.07
CA LYS A 563 6.06 -15.47 23.66
C LYS A 563 6.48 -14.02 23.91
N GLY A 564 7.61 -13.84 24.59
CA GLY A 564 8.18 -12.51 24.88
C GLY A 564 7.39 -11.65 25.87
N VAL A 565 6.37 -12.21 26.54
CA VAL A 565 5.56 -11.51 27.55
C VAL A 565 6.05 -11.90 28.95
N ASP A 566 6.11 -10.93 29.87
CA ASP A 566 6.55 -11.19 31.24
C ASP A 566 5.63 -12.19 31.98
N ARG A 567 6.07 -12.68 33.13
CA ARG A 567 5.36 -13.72 33.89
C ARG A 567 3.98 -13.28 34.40
N ALA A 568 3.84 -12.02 34.81
CA ALA A 568 2.58 -11.50 35.32
C ALA A 568 1.59 -11.33 34.17
N ALA A 569 2.01 -10.74 33.06
CA ALA A 569 1.19 -10.59 31.87
C ALA A 569 0.88 -11.94 31.21
N SER A 570 1.81 -12.89 31.21
CA SER A 570 1.58 -14.27 30.79
C SER A 570 0.48 -14.94 31.61
N LEU A 571 0.49 -14.73 32.94
CA LEU A 571 -0.56 -15.24 33.81
C LEU A 571 -1.91 -14.59 33.50
N GLU A 572 -1.97 -13.28 33.22
CA GLU A 572 -3.22 -12.63 32.80
C GLU A 572 -3.77 -13.22 31.49
N ILE A 573 -2.90 -13.50 30.52
CA ILE A 573 -3.29 -14.13 29.24
C ILE A 573 -3.85 -15.54 29.48
N VAL A 574 -3.18 -16.35 30.32
CA VAL A 574 -3.61 -17.71 30.66
C VAL A 574 -4.92 -17.69 31.45
N LEU A 575 -5.11 -16.74 32.37
CA LEU A 575 -6.33 -16.62 33.17
C LEU A 575 -7.50 -16.03 32.37
N GLY A 576 -7.23 -15.19 31.36
CA GLY A 576 -8.23 -14.56 30.50
C GLY A 576 -9.36 -13.90 31.30
N ALA A 577 -10.62 -14.20 30.95
CA ALA A 577 -11.79 -13.68 31.67
C ALA A 577 -11.88 -14.11 33.14
N ALA A 578 -11.16 -15.17 33.56
CA ALA A 578 -11.12 -15.61 34.94
C ALA A 578 -10.13 -14.81 35.80
N ALA A 579 -9.31 -13.95 35.21
CA ALA A 579 -8.29 -13.15 35.91
C ALA A 579 -8.86 -12.33 37.08
N ASN A 580 -10.08 -11.80 36.94
CA ASN A 580 -10.76 -10.99 37.96
C ASN A 580 -11.20 -11.80 39.20
N LYS A 581 -11.14 -13.13 39.15
CA LYS A 581 -11.50 -14.02 40.28
C LYS A 581 -10.36 -14.25 41.26
N TYR A 582 -9.13 -13.87 40.90
CA TYR A 582 -7.93 -14.11 41.71
C TYR A 582 -7.40 -12.81 42.30
N THR A 583 -7.15 -12.83 43.62
CA THR A 583 -6.45 -11.74 44.31
C THR A 583 -4.98 -11.70 43.91
N LYS A 584 -4.29 -10.58 44.18
CA LYS A 584 -2.85 -10.42 43.90
C LYS A 584 -2.00 -11.52 44.55
N THR A 585 -2.33 -11.93 45.78
CA THR A 585 -1.63 -13.00 46.50
C THR A 585 -1.85 -14.35 45.81
N GLN A 586 -3.07 -14.66 45.39
CA GLN A 586 -3.36 -15.91 44.67
C GLN A 586 -2.69 -15.96 43.29
N LYS A 587 -2.63 -14.84 42.58
CA LYS A 587 -1.90 -14.74 41.30
C LYS A 587 -0.40 -15.02 41.50
N GLN A 588 0.18 -14.54 42.60
CA GLN A 588 1.58 -14.84 42.94
C GLN A 588 1.79 -16.35 43.20
N GLU A 589 0.91 -16.99 43.97
CA GLU A 589 0.97 -18.44 44.23
C GLU A 589 0.87 -19.27 42.94
N LEU A 590 0.01 -18.87 41.99
CA LEU A 590 -0.13 -19.54 40.70
C LEU A 590 1.12 -19.39 39.82
N ALA A 591 1.72 -18.19 39.81
CA ALA A 591 2.97 -17.93 39.10
C ALA A 591 4.13 -18.76 39.68
N ASP A 592 4.19 -18.89 41.01
CA ASP A 592 5.20 -19.71 41.69
C ASP A 592 4.97 -21.21 41.42
N ARG A 593 3.71 -21.65 41.36
CA ARG A 593 3.35 -23.03 41.01
C ARG A 593 3.76 -23.39 39.58
N LYS A 594 3.48 -22.52 38.59
CA LYS A 594 3.98 -22.69 37.21
C LYS A 594 5.49 -22.75 37.16
N ASN A 595 6.17 -21.92 37.96
CA ASN A 595 7.62 -21.91 38.01
C ASN A 595 8.17 -23.23 38.57
N GLY A 596 7.46 -23.87 39.50
CA GLY A 596 7.75 -25.24 39.96
C GLY A 596 7.71 -26.27 38.82
N TYR A 597 6.70 -26.21 37.95
CA TYR A 597 6.60 -27.10 36.79
C TYR A 597 7.75 -26.90 35.80
N TYR A 598 8.10 -25.64 35.56
CA TYR A 598 9.21 -25.29 34.68
C TYR A 598 10.56 -25.75 35.25
N ARG A 599 10.82 -25.58 36.55
CA ARG A 599 12.06 -26.10 37.17
C ARG A 599 12.19 -27.61 37.05
N ALA A 600 11.11 -28.34 37.33
CA ALA A 600 11.11 -29.79 37.16
C ALA A 600 11.36 -30.22 35.70
N ALA A 601 10.92 -29.41 34.73
CA ALA A 601 11.17 -29.66 33.31
C ALA A 601 12.60 -29.30 32.87
N ILE A 602 13.25 -28.33 33.51
CA ILE A 602 14.67 -28.01 33.26
C ILE A 602 15.59 -29.11 33.79
N GLU A 603 15.19 -29.89 34.80
CA GLU A 603 16.02 -30.99 35.31
C GLU A 603 16.36 -32.05 34.24
N THR A 604 15.52 -32.17 33.19
CA THR A 604 15.74 -33.10 32.08
C THR A 604 16.56 -32.51 30.92
N ILE A 605 16.87 -31.21 30.96
CA ILE A 605 17.68 -30.55 29.93
C ILE A 605 19.14 -31.03 30.01
N SER A 606 19.74 -31.22 28.85
CA SER A 606 21.13 -31.61 28.66
C SER A 606 21.76 -30.86 27.48
N SER A 607 23.02 -31.16 27.18
CA SER A 607 23.71 -30.60 26.00
C SER A 607 23.05 -30.94 24.65
N GLN A 608 22.10 -31.87 24.60
CA GLN A 608 21.34 -32.20 23.38
C GLN A 608 20.27 -31.16 23.03
N ASP A 609 19.87 -30.33 23.99
CA ASP A 609 18.83 -29.31 23.80
C ASP A 609 19.38 -27.97 23.28
N LEU A 610 20.70 -27.93 23.00
CA LEU A 610 21.34 -26.79 22.38
C LEU A 610 20.92 -26.70 20.90
N LEU A 611 20.48 -25.51 20.48
CA LEU A 611 20.06 -25.30 19.09
C LEU A 611 21.25 -25.46 18.12
N PRO A 612 21.01 -26.04 16.93
CA PRO A 612 22.05 -26.16 15.90
C PRO A 612 22.72 -24.82 15.59
N GLY A 613 24.06 -24.81 15.58
CA GLY A 613 24.86 -23.60 15.32
C GLY A 613 25.22 -22.78 16.57
N ALA A 614 24.52 -22.94 17.69
CA ALA A 614 24.77 -22.14 18.90
C ALA A 614 26.18 -22.34 19.48
N LEU A 615 26.65 -23.59 19.64
CA LEU A 615 28.01 -23.86 20.11
C LEU A 615 29.08 -23.28 19.18
N ALA A 616 28.87 -23.41 17.86
CA ALA A 616 29.79 -22.90 16.85
C ALA A 616 29.86 -21.36 16.88
N ALA A 617 28.73 -20.69 17.08
CA ALA A 617 28.66 -19.23 17.23
C ALA A 617 29.43 -18.75 18.48
N LEU A 618 29.23 -19.40 19.62
CA LEU A 618 29.94 -19.10 20.87
C LEU A 618 31.46 -19.32 20.75
N GLN A 619 31.87 -20.44 20.14
CA GLN A 619 33.27 -20.75 19.89
C GLN A 619 33.92 -19.76 18.93
N ALA A 620 33.23 -19.37 17.86
CA ALA A 620 33.71 -18.38 16.90
C ALA A 620 33.91 -17.00 17.56
N ALA A 621 32.96 -16.56 18.39
CA ALA A 621 33.07 -15.31 19.13
C ALA A 621 34.27 -15.32 20.11
N ARG A 622 34.47 -16.41 20.86
CA ARG A 622 35.65 -16.57 21.74
C ARG A 622 36.96 -16.57 20.97
N ALA A 623 37.04 -17.30 19.85
CA ALA A 623 38.23 -17.36 19.01
C ALA A 623 38.60 -15.99 18.41
N ALA A 624 37.61 -15.11 18.21
CA ALA A 624 37.81 -13.73 17.76
C ALA A 624 38.13 -12.75 18.90
N GLY A 625 38.20 -13.20 20.16
CA GLY A 625 38.50 -12.37 21.32
C GLY A 625 37.33 -11.48 21.79
N LEU A 626 36.10 -11.78 21.36
CA LEU A 626 34.91 -11.02 21.75
C LEU A 626 34.42 -11.45 23.13
N LYS A 627 33.89 -10.49 23.89
CA LYS A 627 33.21 -10.78 25.15
C LYS A 627 31.81 -11.33 24.86
N ILE A 628 31.32 -12.22 25.72
CA ILE A 628 30.02 -12.87 25.53
C ILE A 628 29.21 -12.74 26.81
N ALA A 629 27.98 -12.23 26.70
CA ALA A 629 27.01 -12.26 27.79
C ALA A 629 25.70 -12.93 27.38
N LEU A 630 24.98 -13.42 28.39
CA LEU A 630 23.61 -13.91 28.24
C LEU A 630 22.63 -12.89 28.82
N ALA A 631 21.52 -12.62 28.12
CA ALA A 631 20.44 -11.74 28.55
C ALA A 631 19.10 -12.48 28.53
N SER A 632 18.76 -13.20 29.61
CA SER A 632 17.57 -14.05 29.67
C SER A 632 16.48 -13.52 30.60
N ALA A 633 15.23 -13.61 30.16
CA ALA A 633 14.07 -13.32 31.00
C ALA A 633 13.78 -14.41 32.07
N SER A 634 14.55 -15.51 32.10
CA SER A 634 14.40 -16.60 33.06
C SER A 634 15.33 -16.43 34.26
N ARG A 635 14.80 -16.59 35.49
CA ARG A 635 15.61 -16.64 36.72
C ARG A 635 16.48 -17.90 36.84
N SER A 636 16.30 -18.86 35.93
CA SER A 636 17.04 -20.12 35.90
C SER A 636 18.14 -20.13 34.83
N ALA A 637 18.45 -18.97 34.23
CA ALA A 637 19.37 -18.87 33.09
C ALA A 637 20.75 -19.48 33.38
N SER A 638 21.36 -19.16 34.52
CA SER A 638 22.68 -19.70 34.92
C SER A 638 22.69 -21.22 35.06
N GLU A 639 21.67 -21.79 35.70
CA GLU A 639 21.52 -23.25 35.83
C GLU A 639 21.34 -23.90 34.46
N LEU A 640 20.60 -23.25 33.55
CA LEU A 640 20.31 -23.80 32.24
C LEU A 640 21.56 -23.84 31.35
N VAL A 641 22.38 -22.78 31.34
CA VAL A 641 23.64 -22.77 30.58
C VAL A 641 24.69 -23.75 31.12
N GLU A 642 24.68 -24.03 32.44
CA GLU A 642 25.51 -25.09 33.02
C GLU A 642 25.07 -26.48 32.54
N ARG A 643 23.77 -26.75 32.53
CA ARG A 643 23.21 -28.05 32.12
C ARG A 643 23.38 -28.36 30.63
N ILE A 644 23.19 -27.36 29.76
CA ILE A 644 23.43 -27.53 28.31
C ILE A 644 24.93 -27.47 27.96
N GLY A 645 25.80 -27.20 28.95
CA GLY A 645 27.25 -27.30 28.80
C GLY A 645 27.91 -26.14 28.06
N VAL A 646 27.36 -24.92 28.14
CA VAL A 646 27.96 -23.73 27.51
C VAL A 646 28.32 -22.61 28.49
N ALA A 647 28.18 -22.82 29.80
CA ALA A 647 28.46 -21.81 30.81
C ALA A 647 29.87 -21.20 30.70
N GLU A 648 30.88 -21.99 30.33
CA GLU A 648 32.28 -21.53 30.19
C GLU A 648 32.49 -20.46 29.10
N TYR A 649 31.56 -20.35 28.15
CA TYR A 649 31.65 -19.37 27.07
C TYR A 649 31.16 -17.98 27.46
N PHE A 650 30.44 -17.84 28.57
CA PHE A 650 29.90 -16.54 29.00
C PHE A 650 30.83 -15.85 30.01
N ASP A 651 31.15 -14.59 29.75
CA ASP A 651 31.82 -13.72 30.73
C ASP A 651 30.83 -13.22 31.80
N HIS A 652 29.55 -13.10 31.43
CA HIS A 652 28.50 -12.72 32.36
C HIS A 652 27.13 -13.26 31.96
N VAL A 653 26.27 -13.51 32.95
CA VAL A 653 24.88 -13.91 32.76
C VAL A 653 23.98 -12.91 33.49
N VAL A 654 23.07 -12.27 32.75
CA VAL A 654 22.04 -11.39 33.28
C VAL A 654 20.70 -12.09 33.19
N ASP A 655 20.04 -12.23 34.33
CA ASP A 655 18.74 -12.88 34.46
C ASP A 655 17.66 -11.92 34.98
N SER A 656 16.41 -12.38 34.96
CA SER A 656 15.27 -11.59 35.44
C SER A 656 15.20 -11.37 36.96
N ALA A 657 16.09 -11.96 37.76
CA ALA A 657 16.21 -11.63 39.17
C ALA A 657 17.01 -10.33 39.38
N THR A 658 17.81 -9.94 38.39
CA THR A 658 18.69 -8.77 38.46
C THR A 658 18.11 -7.50 37.84
N ILE A 659 16.94 -7.54 37.18
CA ILE A 659 16.32 -6.38 36.48
C ILE A 659 14.96 -6.00 37.08
N ALA A 660 14.55 -4.74 36.93
CA ALA A 660 13.24 -4.26 37.36
C ALA A 660 12.19 -4.35 36.25
N GLN A 661 12.58 -4.09 35.00
CA GLN A 661 11.73 -4.13 33.81
C GLN A 661 12.14 -5.28 32.88
N ALA A 662 11.15 -5.96 32.31
CA ALA A 662 11.36 -7.00 31.31
C ALA A 662 11.36 -6.41 29.89
N LYS A 663 11.85 -7.19 28.91
CA LYS A 663 11.73 -6.88 27.47
C LYS A 663 10.27 -6.52 27.16
N PRO A 664 9.96 -5.44 26.40
CA PRO A 664 10.84 -4.71 25.49
C PRO A 664 11.68 -3.59 26.11
N ASP A 665 11.70 -3.42 27.44
CA ASP A 665 12.59 -2.46 28.08
C ASP A 665 14.07 -2.85 27.88
N PRO A 666 14.98 -1.89 27.58
CA PRO A 666 16.38 -2.17 27.31
C PRO A 666 17.21 -2.59 28.54
N GLU A 667 16.66 -2.53 29.77
CA GLU A 667 17.40 -2.73 31.02
C GLU A 667 18.27 -4.00 31.01
N ILE A 668 17.74 -5.13 30.54
CA ILE A 668 18.47 -6.40 30.54
C ILE A 668 19.73 -6.37 29.65
N PHE A 669 19.63 -5.76 28.48
CA PHE A 669 20.75 -5.62 27.54
C PHE A 669 21.75 -4.57 28.03
N LEU A 670 21.27 -3.43 28.55
CA LEU A 670 22.13 -2.40 29.14
C LEU A 670 22.95 -2.94 30.31
N ARG A 671 22.35 -3.77 31.18
CA ARG A 671 23.08 -4.44 32.27
C ARG A 671 24.11 -5.44 31.76
N ALA A 672 23.78 -6.22 30.74
CA ALA A 672 24.73 -7.15 30.14
C ALA A 672 25.96 -6.41 29.58
N ALA A 673 25.76 -5.34 28.81
CA ALA A 673 26.86 -4.51 28.30
C ALA A 673 27.70 -3.88 29.43
N ALA A 674 27.03 -3.35 30.47
CA ALA A 674 27.70 -2.77 31.63
C ALA A 674 28.56 -3.79 32.39
N ALA A 675 28.06 -5.02 32.57
CA ALA A 675 28.81 -6.09 33.24
C ALA A 675 30.03 -6.56 32.43
N LEU A 676 29.95 -6.51 31.10
CA LEU A 676 31.09 -6.75 30.22
C LEU A 676 32.06 -5.56 30.17
N GLY A 677 31.65 -4.38 30.66
CA GLY A 677 32.41 -3.14 30.54
C GLY A 677 32.55 -2.66 29.09
N VAL A 678 31.52 -2.89 28.26
CA VAL A 678 31.49 -2.54 26.83
C VAL A 678 30.40 -1.50 26.59
N ASN A 679 30.66 -0.53 25.71
CA ASN A 679 29.65 0.45 25.31
C ASN A 679 28.53 -0.26 24.53
N PRO A 680 27.23 -0.03 24.81
CA PRO A 680 26.13 -0.64 24.05
C PRO A 680 26.26 -0.50 22.53
N ALA A 681 26.77 0.62 22.01
CA ALA A 681 26.98 0.80 20.57
C ALA A 681 28.02 -0.16 19.96
N ALA A 682 28.89 -0.75 20.79
CA ALA A 682 29.87 -1.77 20.43
C ALA A 682 29.40 -3.21 20.75
N CYS A 683 28.11 -3.39 21.08
CA CYS A 683 27.50 -4.70 21.32
C CYS A 683 26.60 -5.12 20.14
N LEU A 684 26.64 -6.42 19.83
CA LEU A 684 25.68 -7.09 18.96
C LEU A 684 24.75 -7.95 19.80
N GLY A 685 23.47 -7.60 19.86
CA GLY A 685 22.42 -8.40 20.50
C GLY A 685 21.83 -9.44 19.55
N ILE A 686 21.57 -10.65 20.03
CA ILE A 686 21.04 -11.77 19.24
C ILE A 686 19.76 -12.30 19.90
N GLU A 687 18.65 -12.33 19.16
CA GLU A 687 17.30 -12.55 19.70
C GLU A 687 16.35 -13.21 18.70
N ASP A 688 15.38 -14.01 19.16
CA ASP A 688 14.37 -14.68 18.33
C ASP A 688 12.96 -14.06 18.39
N ALA A 689 12.74 -13.10 19.29
CA ALA A 689 11.45 -12.45 19.53
C ALA A 689 11.46 -10.94 19.30
N ARG A 690 10.37 -10.40 18.74
CA ARG A 690 10.18 -8.96 18.48
C ARG A 690 10.43 -8.09 19.70
N ALA A 691 9.90 -8.48 20.87
CA ALA A 691 10.08 -7.73 22.11
C ALA A 691 11.56 -7.59 22.51
N GLY A 692 12.36 -8.63 22.29
CA GLY A 692 13.80 -8.56 22.57
C GLY A 692 14.57 -7.76 21.53
N VAL A 693 14.20 -7.84 20.25
CA VAL A 693 14.79 -6.98 19.20
C VAL A 693 14.55 -5.51 19.53
N THR A 694 13.32 -5.14 19.89
CA THR A 694 12.99 -3.77 20.33
C THR A 694 13.82 -3.36 21.56
N ALA A 695 14.06 -4.26 22.51
CA ALA A 695 14.90 -3.99 23.68
C ALA A 695 16.38 -3.76 23.30
N ILE A 696 16.93 -4.55 22.38
CA ILE A 696 18.30 -4.38 21.86
C ILE A 696 18.45 -3.02 21.18
N LYS A 697 17.51 -2.65 20.31
CA LYS A 697 17.53 -1.35 19.61
C LYS A 697 17.38 -0.19 20.58
N SER A 698 16.50 -0.32 21.57
CA SER A 698 16.31 0.68 22.62
C SER A 698 17.53 0.85 23.53
N ALA A 699 18.36 -0.19 23.65
CA ALA A 699 19.64 -0.13 24.36
C ALA A 699 20.76 0.56 23.54
N GLY A 700 20.49 0.94 22.29
CA GLY A 700 21.48 1.53 21.38
C GLY A 700 22.44 0.52 20.77
N MET A 701 22.09 -0.76 20.76
CA MET A 701 22.89 -1.86 20.21
C MET A 701 22.46 -2.21 18.78
N ALA A 702 23.33 -2.91 18.06
CA ALA A 702 22.92 -3.57 16.81
C ALA A 702 22.20 -4.90 17.13
N ALA A 703 21.18 -5.26 16.35
CA ALA A 703 20.35 -6.43 16.56
C ALA A 703 20.45 -7.42 15.40
N LEU A 704 20.73 -8.68 15.73
CA LEU A 704 20.62 -9.82 14.83
C LEU A 704 19.44 -10.69 15.26
N GLY A 705 18.40 -10.76 14.43
CA GLY A 705 17.25 -11.63 14.63
C GLY A 705 17.54 -13.07 14.21
N ILE A 706 17.08 -14.06 14.97
CA ILE A 706 17.10 -15.48 14.61
C ILE A 706 15.66 -16.00 14.46
N GLY A 707 15.26 -16.34 13.25
CA GLY A 707 13.93 -16.83 12.94
C GLY A 707 13.27 -16.10 11.76
N ASP A 708 12.00 -15.75 11.92
CA ASP A 708 11.20 -15.18 10.85
C ASP A 708 11.51 -13.69 10.63
N ALA A 709 12.01 -13.35 9.43
CA ALA A 709 12.35 -11.99 9.04
C ALA A 709 11.14 -11.04 9.00
N GLN A 710 9.92 -11.56 8.87
CA GLN A 710 8.69 -10.78 8.95
C GLN A 710 8.37 -10.38 10.39
N VAL A 711 8.64 -11.27 11.36
CA VAL A 711 8.41 -11.02 12.80
C VAL A 711 9.50 -10.13 13.38
N LEU A 712 10.75 -10.29 12.92
CA LEU A 712 11.95 -9.62 13.44
C LEU A 712 12.38 -8.44 12.56
N CYS A 713 11.42 -7.75 11.94
CA CYS A 713 11.69 -6.71 10.94
C CYS A 713 12.41 -5.45 11.47
N GLU A 714 12.46 -5.26 12.79
CA GLU A 714 13.24 -4.19 13.46
C GLU A 714 14.73 -4.53 13.62
N ALA A 715 15.16 -5.77 13.37
CA ALA A 715 16.55 -6.19 13.50
C ALA A 715 17.40 -5.65 12.34
N ASP A 716 18.69 -5.41 12.59
CA ASP A 716 19.63 -4.93 11.57
C ASP A 716 19.98 -6.03 10.54
N ALA A 717 19.86 -7.30 10.93
CA ALA A 717 19.78 -8.47 10.06
C ALA A 717 18.88 -9.53 10.68
N VAL A 718 18.40 -10.46 9.86
CA VAL A 718 17.72 -11.68 10.32
C VAL A 718 18.32 -12.89 9.61
N LEU A 719 18.61 -13.95 10.38
CA LEU A 719 18.97 -15.28 9.88
C LEU A 719 17.84 -16.23 10.27
N SER A 720 17.56 -17.27 9.48
CA SER A 720 16.52 -18.25 9.85
C SER A 720 16.90 -19.08 11.07
N ASP A 721 18.19 -19.27 11.31
CA ASP A 721 18.77 -20.07 12.39
C ASP A 721 20.25 -19.71 12.59
N LEU A 722 20.84 -20.19 13.69
CA LEU A 722 22.26 -19.96 14.00
C LEU A 722 23.23 -20.81 13.17
N ILE A 723 22.79 -21.79 12.36
CA ILE A 723 23.69 -22.52 11.46
C ILE A 723 24.24 -21.56 10.40
N GLN A 724 23.44 -20.57 10.00
CA GLN A 724 23.84 -19.54 9.03
C GLN A 724 24.72 -18.44 9.64
N PHE A 725 24.98 -18.48 10.94
CA PHE A 725 25.79 -17.48 11.61
C PHE A 725 27.27 -17.63 11.22
N ASP A 726 27.77 -16.70 10.41
CA ASP A 726 29.20 -16.49 10.19
C ASP A 726 29.61 -15.14 10.79
N LEU A 727 30.45 -15.18 11.81
CA LEU A 727 30.93 -13.99 12.53
C LEU A 727 31.51 -12.92 11.59
N LYS A 728 32.13 -13.31 10.47
CA LYS A 728 32.74 -12.39 9.50
C LYS A 728 31.73 -11.49 8.79
N ASN A 729 30.46 -11.87 8.78
CA ASN A 729 29.40 -11.08 8.17
C ASN A 729 28.93 -9.92 9.06
N PHE A 730 29.25 -9.97 10.35
CA PHE A 730 28.74 -9.04 11.35
C PHE A 730 29.87 -8.31 12.10
N VAL A 731 31.04 -8.93 12.24
CA VAL A 731 32.20 -8.32 12.93
C VAL A 731 33.29 -8.01 11.92
N ALA A 732 33.67 -6.72 11.82
CA ALA A 732 34.78 -6.29 10.98
C ALA A 732 36.12 -6.78 11.56
N GLN A 733 36.90 -7.56 10.81
CA GLN A 733 38.26 -7.93 11.21
C GLN A 733 39.24 -6.77 10.97
N PRO A 734 40.20 -6.52 11.87
CA PRO A 734 41.27 -5.58 11.59
C PRO A 734 42.06 -6.08 10.38
N GLN A 735 42.15 -5.26 9.32
CA GLN A 735 42.98 -5.55 8.17
C GLN A 735 44.43 -5.71 8.64
N LEU A 736 44.97 -6.93 8.54
CA LEU A 736 46.42 -7.13 8.50
C LEU A 736 46.94 -6.32 7.31
N GLN A 737 47.71 -5.27 7.60
CA GLN A 737 48.39 -4.48 6.57
C GLN A 737 49.29 -5.43 5.76
N ASP A 738 48.95 -5.61 4.49
CA ASP A 738 49.81 -6.26 3.51
C ASP A 738 51.01 -5.33 3.22
N PRO A 739 52.25 -5.70 3.56
CA PRO A 739 53.42 -4.83 3.38
C PRO A 739 53.76 -4.54 1.90
N ASN A 740 53.06 -5.15 0.94
CA ASN A 740 53.47 -5.16 -0.47
C ASN A 740 52.54 -4.46 -1.47
N ARG A 741 51.58 -3.64 -1.01
CA ARG A 741 50.75 -2.88 -1.95
C ARG A 741 51.41 -1.53 -2.29
N LEU A 742 52.16 -1.52 -3.39
CA LEU A 742 52.66 -0.31 -4.06
C LEU A 742 51.47 0.54 -4.55
N GLU A 743 51.45 1.82 -4.18
CA GLU A 743 50.46 2.79 -4.64
C GLU A 743 50.63 3.11 -6.13
N PRO A 744 49.53 3.33 -6.90
CA PRO A 744 49.64 3.76 -8.28
C PRO A 744 49.95 5.26 -8.38
N ALA A 745 50.85 5.61 -9.28
CA ALA A 745 51.28 6.97 -9.57
C ALA A 745 50.13 7.83 -10.15
N ASN A 746 49.97 9.04 -9.60
CA ASN A 746 49.13 10.10 -10.12
C ASN A 746 49.71 10.66 -11.43
N GLU A 747 49.04 10.41 -12.56
CA GLU A 747 49.17 11.22 -13.78
C GLU A 747 47.90 12.05 -13.95
N ASN A 748 47.98 13.35 -13.64
CA ASN A 748 47.21 14.43 -14.26
C ASN A 748 47.62 15.76 -13.61
N ASP A 749 48.69 16.37 -14.12
CA ASP A 749 48.91 17.81 -13.94
C ASP A 749 49.64 18.40 -15.15
N THR A 750 48.87 18.81 -16.16
CA THR A 750 49.31 19.81 -17.14
C THR A 750 48.13 20.70 -17.53
N HIS A 751 47.98 21.85 -16.86
CA HIS A 751 47.71 23.14 -17.50
C HIS A 751 47.54 24.26 -16.45
N ALA A 752 48.62 24.99 -16.17
CA ALA A 752 48.55 26.41 -15.84
C ALA A 752 49.95 27.04 -15.87
N ARG A 753 49.96 28.36 -16.12
CA ARG A 753 51.06 29.35 -16.18
C ARG A 753 51.50 29.60 -17.63
N ASP A 754 51.61 30.84 -18.10
CA ASP A 754 52.00 32.05 -17.38
C ASP A 754 51.58 33.30 -18.17
N LYS A 755 51.24 34.38 -17.46
CA LYS A 755 51.17 35.76 -17.97
C LYS A 755 52.07 36.60 -17.07
N SER A 756 53.23 37.02 -17.55
CA SER A 756 53.64 38.44 -17.60
C SER A 756 55.10 38.64 -18.01
N LYS A 757 55.32 39.70 -18.82
CA LYS A 757 56.58 40.41 -19.16
C LYS A 757 57.50 39.63 -20.13
N THR A 758 57.89 40.15 -21.29
CA THR A 758 58.50 41.46 -21.57
C THR A 758 58.44 41.68 -23.09
N VAL A 759 58.12 42.90 -23.53
CA VAL A 759 58.08 43.30 -24.95
C VAL A 759 59.35 44.08 -25.28
N VAL A 760 60.08 43.68 -26.33
CA VAL A 760 60.99 44.56 -27.09
C VAL A 760 60.89 44.21 -28.59
N ALA A 761 60.48 45.23 -29.36
CA ALA A 761 60.78 45.60 -30.76
C ALA A 761 60.70 44.56 -31.91
N THR A 762 59.70 44.62 -32.83
CA THR A 762 59.66 45.29 -34.18
C THR A 762 60.59 44.69 -35.26
N PRO A 763 60.27 44.78 -36.59
CA PRO A 763 59.06 44.34 -37.29
C PRO A 763 59.36 43.57 -38.61
N LEU A 764 58.37 42.83 -39.11
CA LEU A 764 57.82 42.92 -40.49
C LEU A 764 56.54 42.09 -40.58
#